data_AF-A0A4Z1KED1-F1
#
_entry.id   AF-A0A4Z1KED1-F1
#
_cell.length_a   1.000
_cell.length_b   1.000
_cell.length_c   1.000
_cell.angle_alpha   90.00
_cell.angle_beta   90.00
_cell.angle_gamma   90.00
#
_symmetry.space_group_name_H-M   'P 1'
#
loop_
_entity.id
_entity.type
_entity.pdbx_description
1 polymer ?
#
loop_
_entity_poly.entity_id
_entity_poly.type
_entity_poly.pdbx_seq_one_letter_code
_entity_poly.pdbx_strand_id
1 'polypeptide(L)'
;MNTVFKILKSNPAWWKDKYTEETLDNQLLYIRLGIEQNIPRIRKRRIERVNYIKARWSKYEGVCSWVEDPSQTSNFLFHLARVAKKFPNYPDALHRLNDALIQRLLTSKKGSRNGKRLQGSDCERAINIEGARRHPKSMYENLRLSINLSTGLYGDMIEAQYQDDSMNISANILDGTTLLEKNGLYLQPDTPYIKGASELPHVQGMNGIEPISIDTRLNHSSRELSRYTRFDAEADELSPSIDTDSDESMISNFSDTARQLISCKCTVSFRQKIDTLYRTHKWRRMPPDVLNDVMIMLNVTIRNLTRVCSRHQRKIAVLSGLKVKYCKQIELNDRMKALNTARLNGEEAFNALKIDEASGWFSDLHRVQQKCDALGHYKFAKQASWPPRTIQDRLFDDDFLKRTLSFLLSSGVTGVESWDSDADICTWDEKGSVNIPIFKWWWVANDGEVARIVDEDLEMYKHHTRQDFHGNENKGWLPIAFHSIAQQLVSQDPVHYATYTALRPDHWTSLLSYPYYAKYSEFDENHPTTGGFEHIDQNVNKLLKGEFNINAQVQGSISLDDEALLNSTKIVPGFHKPGVLAEWWAGIPEDHKKSGAVTRIPTISSPRLNWEPVPCLHGEARFTMPQIPHGAQPRYPDMPKRRTILPWMSRVAEDHMTLPNTDNGAGTVQDVTLARVACMPPKATQSGKPIYNSHIPYRFPGCVRLDSLGALSDALLGLRRWDAPEVVEEQEILFGEDRERAREFIEEWRENATRAAKKAFEIGKRTEIRGFGSDSYWIDK
;
A
#
# COMPACT_ATOMS: atom_id res chain seq x y z
N MET A 1 -11.93 6.92 25.72
CA MET A 1 -12.75 6.83 24.48
C MET A 1 -14.22 6.53 24.76
N ASN A 2 -14.56 5.52 25.57
CA ASN A 2 -15.96 5.09 25.81
C ASN A 2 -16.93 6.26 26.13
N THR A 3 -16.52 7.26 26.92
CA THR A 3 -17.32 8.46 27.19
C THR A 3 -17.63 9.28 25.94
N VAL A 4 -16.65 9.46 25.04
CA VAL A 4 -16.82 10.20 23.77
C VAL A 4 -17.75 9.46 22.83
N PHE A 5 -17.62 8.14 22.71
CA PHE A 5 -18.55 7.34 21.91
C PHE A 5 -19.95 7.30 22.49
N LYS A 6 -20.10 7.29 23.82
CA LYS A 6 -21.40 7.42 24.49
C LYS A 6 -22.07 8.77 24.16
N ILE A 7 -21.31 9.87 24.21
CA ILE A 7 -21.77 11.21 23.82
C ILE A 7 -22.18 11.26 22.34
N LEU A 8 -21.33 10.74 21.45
CA LEU A 8 -21.58 10.69 20.01
C LEU A 8 -22.84 9.87 19.69
N LYS A 9 -22.97 8.65 20.23
CA LYS A 9 -24.16 7.80 20.03
C LYS A 9 -25.43 8.43 20.62
N SER A 10 -25.33 9.13 21.76
CA SER A 10 -26.48 9.79 22.41
C SER A 10 -27.06 11.01 21.65
N ASN A 11 -26.40 11.50 20.60
CA ASN A 11 -26.92 12.59 19.78
C ASN A 11 -27.35 12.08 18.39
N PRO A 12 -28.60 11.61 18.21
CA PRO A 12 -29.04 11.01 16.94
C PRO A 12 -29.01 11.95 15.74
N ALA A 13 -29.07 13.28 15.95
CA ALA A 13 -29.25 14.27 14.90
C ALA A 13 -28.06 14.42 13.92
N TRP A 14 -26.87 13.88 14.23
CA TRP A 14 -25.72 13.94 13.32
C TRP A 14 -25.49 12.66 12.52
N TRP A 15 -26.11 11.53 12.90
CA TRP A 15 -25.83 10.21 12.32
C TRP A 15 -27.05 9.43 11.80
N LYS A 16 -28.26 9.56 12.36
CA LYS A 16 -29.41 8.72 11.97
C LYS A 16 -29.79 8.82 10.48
N ASP A 17 -29.59 10.00 9.87
CA ASP A 17 -29.88 10.23 8.45
C ASP A 17 -28.80 9.66 7.50
N LYS A 18 -27.72 9.09 8.04
CA LYS A 18 -26.53 8.64 7.28
C LYS A 18 -26.07 7.23 7.60
N TYR A 19 -26.40 6.73 8.79
CA TYR A 19 -25.95 5.44 9.31
C TYR A 19 -27.08 4.75 10.08
N THR A 20 -27.26 3.46 9.86
CA THR A 20 -27.98 2.57 10.78
C THR A 20 -27.21 2.45 12.10
N GLU A 21 -27.84 1.98 13.18
CA GLU A 21 -27.13 1.79 14.47
C GLU A 21 -25.95 0.83 14.35
N GLU A 22 -26.11 -0.27 13.61
CA GLU A 22 -25.05 -1.24 13.33
C GLU A 22 -23.91 -0.63 12.51
N THR A 23 -24.21 0.15 11.46
CA THR A 23 -23.15 0.80 10.66
C THR A 23 -22.48 1.93 11.44
N LEU A 24 -23.18 2.63 12.34
CA LEU A 24 -22.56 3.57 13.27
C LEU A 24 -21.60 2.85 14.22
N ASP A 25 -22.02 1.75 14.85
CA ASP A 25 -21.17 1.03 15.81
C ASP A 25 -19.91 0.47 15.13
N ASN A 26 -20.04 -0.04 13.89
CA ASN A 26 -18.90 -0.43 13.07
C ASN A 26 -17.99 0.76 12.75
N GLN A 27 -18.53 1.93 12.37
CA GLN A 27 -17.72 3.14 12.14
C GLN A 27 -17.03 3.64 13.42
N LEU A 28 -17.70 3.61 14.57
CA LEU A 28 -17.11 3.95 15.87
C LEU A 28 -16.02 2.94 16.28
N LEU A 29 -16.19 1.65 15.95
CA LEU A 29 -15.16 0.63 16.13
C LEU A 29 -13.95 0.86 15.22
N TYR A 30 -14.14 1.21 13.94
CA TYR A 30 -13.03 1.57 13.05
C TYR A 30 -12.30 2.84 13.53
N ILE A 31 -13.02 3.86 14.00
CA ILE A 31 -12.43 5.06 14.62
C ILE A 31 -11.65 4.66 15.88
N ARG A 32 -12.19 3.76 16.71
CA ARG A 32 -11.51 3.25 17.91
C ARG A 32 -10.20 2.55 17.58
N LEU A 33 -10.24 1.57 16.67
CA LEU A 33 -9.08 0.79 16.24
C LEU A 33 -8.05 1.71 15.56
N GLY A 34 -8.49 2.64 14.72
CA GLY A 34 -7.64 3.66 14.11
C GLY A 34 -6.95 4.55 15.15
N ILE A 35 -7.63 4.94 16.23
CA ILE A 35 -7.02 5.70 17.34
C ILE A 35 -6.08 4.81 18.16
N GLU A 36 -6.47 3.58 18.52
CA GLU A 36 -5.65 2.62 19.28
C GLU A 36 -4.37 2.24 18.53
N GLN A 37 -4.40 2.10 17.20
CA GLN A 37 -3.22 1.88 16.35
C GLN A 37 -2.37 3.15 16.16
N ASN A 38 -3.00 4.34 16.04
CA ASN A 38 -2.25 5.58 15.82
C ASN A 38 -1.64 6.15 17.11
N ILE A 39 -2.20 5.91 18.31
CA ILE A 39 -1.63 6.43 19.57
C ILE A 39 -0.18 5.96 19.79
N PRO A 40 0.18 4.66 19.68
CA PRO A 40 1.56 4.20 19.76
C PRO A 40 2.47 4.87 18.72
N ARG A 41 2.00 5.00 17.47
CA ARG A 41 2.73 5.66 16.38
C ARG A 41 2.95 7.16 16.62
N ILE A 42 1.96 7.87 17.18
CA ILE A 42 2.05 9.28 17.56
C ILE A 42 2.99 9.46 18.75
N ARG A 43 2.92 8.58 19.76
CA ARG A 43 3.84 8.55 20.91
C ARG A 43 5.28 8.30 20.47
N LYS A 44 5.53 7.27 19.65
CA LYS A 44 6.84 6.97 19.06
C LYS A 44 7.40 8.17 18.29
N ARG A 45 6.62 8.75 17.38
CA ARG A 45 7.00 9.96 16.63
C ARG A 45 7.25 11.18 17.52
N ARG A 46 6.53 11.33 18.64
CA ARG A 46 6.81 12.39 19.63
C ARG A 46 8.17 12.16 20.29
N ILE A 47 8.44 10.95 20.77
CA ILE A 47 9.73 10.57 21.40
C ILE A 47 10.88 10.77 20.41
N GLU A 48 10.75 10.32 19.16
CA GLU A 48 11.76 10.54 18.10
C GLU A 48 12.06 12.03 17.88
N ARG A 49 11.04 12.89 17.84
CA ARG A 49 11.21 14.35 17.67
C ARG A 49 11.85 15.00 18.89
N VAL A 50 11.42 14.63 20.10
CA VAL A 50 12.02 15.09 21.37
C VAL A 50 13.49 14.70 21.44
N ASN A 51 13.82 13.43 21.23
CA ASN A 51 15.19 12.93 21.23
C ASN A 51 16.06 13.62 20.17
N TYR A 52 15.52 13.88 18.97
CA TYR A 52 16.23 14.62 17.93
C TYR A 52 16.55 16.07 18.35
N ILE A 53 15.58 16.78 18.94
CA ILE A 53 15.78 18.15 19.41
C ILE A 53 16.79 18.17 20.57
N LYS A 54 16.65 17.26 21.56
CA LYS A 54 17.61 17.08 22.66
C LYS A 54 19.02 16.79 22.14
N ALA A 55 19.17 15.92 21.13
CA ALA A 55 20.48 15.61 20.54
C ALA A 55 21.14 16.82 19.85
N ARG A 56 20.36 17.78 19.33
CA ARG A 56 20.88 18.99 18.67
C ARG A 56 21.15 20.12 19.64
N TRP A 57 20.33 20.27 20.69
CA TRP A 57 20.38 21.39 21.63
C TRP A 57 20.69 20.95 23.08
N SER A 58 21.38 19.82 23.26
CA SER A 58 21.69 19.19 24.56
C SER A 58 22.40 20.08 25.57
N LYS A 59 23.12 21.11 25.10
CA LYS A 59 23.81 22.10 25.93
C LYS A 59 22.88 23.09 26.65
N TYR A 60 21.56 23.02 26.39
CA TYR A 60 20.56 23.93 26.92
C TYR A 60 19.49 23.12 27.67
N GLU A 61 19.74 22.87 28.96
CA GLU A 61 18.95 21.95 29.79
C GLU A 61 17.46 22.33 29.87
N GLY A 62 17.15 23.62 30.06
CA GLY A 62 15.77 24.10 30.08
C GLY A 62 15.01 23.90 28.76
N VAL A 63 15.71 23.83 27.63
CA VAL A 63 15.13 23.48 26.32
C VAL A 63 14.79 22.00 26.26
N CYS A 64 15.64 21.14 26.83
CA CYS A 64 15.40 19.71 26.93
C CYS A 64 14.13 19.42 27.76
N SER A 65 14.02 20.04 28.93
CA SER A 65 12.83 19.95 29.80
C SER A 65 11.57 20.48 29.12
N TRP A 66 11.67 21.63 28.43
CA TRP A 66 10.54 22.25 27.73
C TRP A 66 10.00 21.42 26.57
N VAL A 67 10.83 20.72 25.78
CA VAL A 67 10.33 19.84 24.70
C VAL A 67 9.76 18.51 25.23
N GLU A 68 10.14 18.10 26.44
CA GLU A 68 9.60 16.90 27.09
C GLU A 68 8.19 17.12 27.66
N ASP A 69 7.83 18.35 28.00
CA ASP A 69 6.52 18.76 28.53
C ASP A 69 5.33 18.17 27.72
N PRO A 70 4.44 17.37 28.35
CA PRO A 70 3.29 16.75 27.68
C PRO A 70 2.34 17.70 26.95
N SER A 71 2.30 18.99 27.34
CA SER A 71 1.50 20.02 26.67
C SER A 71 2.01 20.35 25.25
N GLN A 72 3.27 20.02 24.92
CA GLN A 72 3.82 20.23 23.59
C GLN A 72 3.19 19.28 22.57
N THR A 73 2.41 19.87 21.67
CA THR A 73 1.71 19.11 20.62
C THR A 73 2.69 18.44 19.66
N SER A 74 2.33 17.23 19.19
CA SER A 74 3.17 16.48 18.25
C SER A 74 3.45 17.25 16.94
N ASN A 75 2.51 18.11 16.51
CA ASN A 75 2.71 18.97 15.34
C ASN A 75 3.72 20.08 15.61
N PHE A 76 3.63 20.77 16.75
CA PHE A 76 4.62 21.78 17.14
C PHE A 76 6.04 21.20 17.18
N LEU A 77 6.22 20.05 17.83
CA LEU A 77 7.51 19.34 17.92
C LEU A 77 8.05 18.89 16.55
N PHE A 78 7.20 18.67 15.55
CA PHE A 78 7.63 18.37 14.18
C PHE A 78 8.32 19.56 13.52
N HIS A 79 7.69 20.74 13.55
CA HIS A 79 8.26 21.94 12.95
C HIS A 79 9.47 22.43 13.77
N LEU A 80 9.45 22.30 15.10
CA LEU A 80 10.60 22.61 15.96
C LEU A 80 11.80 21.71 15.67
N ALA A 81 11.60 20.41 15.41
CA ALA A 81 12.68 19.52 14.98
C ALA A 81 13.27 19.91 13.61
N ARG A 82 12.46 20.48 12.69
CA ARG A 82 12.96 21.04 11.42
C ARG A 82 13.80 22.31 11.65
N VAL A 83 13.43 23.16 12.61
CA VAL A 83 14.24 24.31 13.04
C VAL A 83 15.57 23.83 13.62
N ALA A 84 15.56 22.86 14.54
CA ALA A 84 16.77 22.26 15.13
C ALA A 84 17.68 21.57 14.09
N LYS A 85 17.10 21.05 13.00
CA LYS A 85 17.86 20.49 11.86
C LYS A 85 18.56 21.58 11.05
N LYS A 86 17.88 22.69 10.74
CA LYS A 86 18.46 23.79 9.92
C LYS A 86 19.41 24.67 10.72
N PHE A 87 19.11 24.90 12.00
CA PHE A 87 19.85 25.78 12.90
C PHE A 87 20.28 24.98 14.15
N PRO A 88 21.39 24.21 14.07
CA PRO A 88 21.89 23.41 15.20
C PRO A 88 22.45 24.28 16.34
N ASN A 89 22.86 25.52 16.05
CA ASN A 89 23.22 26.52 17.06
C ASN A 89 21.93 27.07 17.70
N TYR A 90 21.67 26.74 18.97
CA TYR A 90 20.42 27.12 19.62
C TYR A 90 20.22 28.65 19.75
N PRO A 91 21.19 29.48 20.17
CA PRO A 91 21.07 30.95 20.12
C PRO A 91 20.63 31.51 18.75
N ASP A 92 21.13 30.95 17.65
CA ASP A 92 20.77 31.38 16.30
C ASP A 92 19.33 30.96 15.91
N ALA A 93 18.93 29.75 16.29
CA ALA A 93 17.56 29.26 16.17
C ALA A 93 16.58 30.08 17.03
N LEU A 94 16.98 30.39 18.26
CA LEU A 94 16.20 31.13 19.26
C LEU A 94 15.86 32.53 18.77
N HIS A 95 16.83 33.24 18.19
CA HIS A 95 16.57 34.55 17.59
C HIS A 95 15.55 34.47 16.44
N ARG A 96 15.56 33.42 15.60
CA ARG A 96 14.59 33.24 14.51
C ARG A 96 13.20 32.85 15.00
N LEU A 97 13.10 32.00 16.01
CA LEU A 97 11.83 31.63 16.65
C LEU A 97 11.16 32.86 17.28
N ASN A 98 11.94 33.69 17.98
CA ASN A 98 11.46 34.94 18.56
C ASN A 98 11.05 35.96 17.48
N ASP A 99 11.85 36.17 16.43
CA ASP A 99 11.49 37.06 15.31
C ASP A 99 10.21 36.60 14.59
N ALA A 100 10.07 35.30 14.31
CA ALA A 100 8.86 34.73 13.71
C ALA A 100 7.60 34.95 14.57
N LEU A 101 7.70 34.74 15.89
CA LEU A 101 6.63 35.01 16.86
C LEU A 101 6.21 36.49 16.84
N ILE A 102 7.19 37.41 16.93
CA ILE A 102 6.95 38.86 16.90
C ILE A 102 6.26 39.26 15.58
N GLN A 103 6.76 38.79 14.45
CA GLN A 103 6.14 39.04 13.14
C GLN A 103 4.70 38.52 13.07
N ARG A 104 4.36 37.38 13.69
CA ARG A 104 2.98 36.89 13.75
C ARG A 104 2.10 37.81 14.61
N LEU A 105 2.56 38.19 15.80
CA LEU A 105 1.81 39.02 16.73
C LEU A 105 1.58 40.45 16.20
N LEU A 106 2.52 41.01 15.45
CA LEU A 106 2.37 42.31 14.79
C LEU A 106 1.43 42.29 13.57
N THR A 107 1.30 41.15 12.89
CA THR A 107 0.49 41.04 11.66
C THR A 107 -0.92 40.49 11.88
N SER A 108 -1.18 39.82 13.00
CA SER A 108 -2.49 39.23 13.27
C SER A 108 -3.45 40.17 13.99
N LYS A 109 -4.68 40.32 13.48
CA LYS A 109 -5.67 41.25 14.02
C LYS A 109 -6.76 40.60 14.88
N LYS A 110 -7.09 39.30 14.70
CA LYS A 110 -8.03 38.52 15.54
C LYS A 110 -7.79 37.01 15.43
N GLY A 111 -8.16 36.26 16.48
CA GLY A 111 -8.26 34.79 16.48
C GLY A 111 -7.12 34.07 17.22
N SER A 112 -7.02 32.74 17.04
CA SER A 112 -5.97 31.89 17.66
C SER A 112 -4.54 32.29 17.25
N ARG A 113 -4.41 32.99 16.13
CA ARG A 113 -3.17 33.61 15.63
C ARG A 113 -2.65 34.77 16.51
N ASN A 114 -3.44 35.25 17.49
CA ASN A 114 -3.01 36.21 18.52
C ASN A 114 -2.39 35.53 19.77
N GLY A 115 -2.34 34.19 19.83
CA GLY A 115 -1.77 33.48 20.99
C GLY A 115 -0.27 33.78 21.15
N LYS A 116 0.14 34.28 22.32
CA LYS A 116 1.52 34.71 22.61
C LYS A 116 2.54 33.58 22.80
N ARG A 117 2.08 32.33 22.90
CA ARG A 117 2.95 31.14 22.84
C ARG A 117 3.44 30.91 21.41
N LEU A 118 4.64 30.37 21.27
CA LEU A 118 5.20 29.91 20.00
C LEU A 118 4.33 28.79 19.40
N GLN A 119 4.06 28.85 18.10
CA GLN A 119 3.20 27.89 17.37
C GLN A 119 3.99 27.20 16.25
N GLY A 120 3.44 26.09 15.71
CA GLY A 120 4.07 25.36 14.60
C GLY A 120 4.36 26.24 13.37
N SER A 121 3.46 27.16 13.05
CA SER A 121 3.63 28.16 11.98
C SER A 121 4.80 29.13 12.21
N ASP A 122 5.16 29.39 13.48
CA ASP A 122 6.30 30.26 13.81
C ASP A 122 7.61 29.51 13.58
N CYS A 123 7.65 28.22 13.92
CA CYS A 123 8.76 27.34 13.56
C CYS A 123 8.94 27.24 12.04
N GLU A 124 7.84 27.15 11.26
CA GLU A 124 7.92 27.16 9.79
C GLU A 124 8.42 28.49 9.24
N ARG A 125 7.93 29.62 9.77
CA ARG A 125 8.42 30.94 9.39
C ARG A 125 9.90 31.12 9.75
N ALA A 126 10.32 30.67 10.92
CA ALA A 126 11.71 30.74 11.39
C ALA A 126 12.69 29.98 10.48
N ILE A 127 12.27 28.89 9.83
CA ILE A 127 13.07 28.18 8.81
C ILE A 127 13.43 29.09 7.63
N ASN A 128 12.58 30.05 7.29
CA ASN A 128 12.73 30.93 6.13
C ASN A 128 13.31 32.31 6.48
N ILE A 129 13.69 32.55 7.75
CA ILE A 129 14.38 33.78 8.14
C ILE A 129 15.89 33.59 7.92
N GLU A 130 16.45 34.29 6.93
CA GLU A 130 17.87 34.21 6.60
C GLU A 130 18.76 34.84 7.69
N GLY A 131 18.36 35.99 8.23
CA GLY A 131 19.00 36.67 9.34
C GLY A 131 17.96 37.17 10.35
N ALA A 132 18.06 36.72 11.60
CA ALA A 132 17.10 37.09 12.65
C ALA A 132 17.23 38.56 13.06
N ARG A 133 16.12 39.30 13.04
CA ARG A 133 16.10 40.68 13.53
C ARG A 133 16.03 40.70 15.05
N ARG A 134 16.98 41.39 15.69
CA ARG A 134 16.90 41.72 17.12
C ARG A 134 15.98 42.92 17.30
N HIS A 135 14.75 42.66 17.74
CA HIS A 135 13.79 43.72 18.09
C HIS A 135 14.21 44.45 19.38
N PRO A 136 13.90 45.76 19.53
CA PRO A 136 14.20 46.50 20.75
C PRO A 136 13.31 46.04 21.91
N LYS A 137 13.79 46.21 23.16
CA LYS A 137 13.09 45.75 24.39
C LYS A 137 11.64 46.23 24.46
N SER A 138 11.40 47.49 24.09
CA SER A 138 10.08 48.13 24.04
C SER A 138 9.06 47.42 23.13
N MET A 139 9.51 46.69 22.11
CA MET A 139 8.60 45.91 21.25
C MET A 139 8.01 44.69 21.97
N TYR A 140 8.81 44.00 22.80
CA TYR A 140 8.35 42.88 23.61
C TYR A 140 7.43 43.36 24.75
N GLU A 141 7.75 44.50 25.36
CA GLU A 141 6.93 45.15 26.40
C GLU A 141 5.56 45.58 25.83
N ASN A 142 5.52 46.19 24.65
CA ASN A 142 4.27 46.55 23.95
C ASN A 142 3.40 45.33 23.61
N LEU A 143 4.03 44.20 23.25
CA LEU A 143 3.33 42.93 22.99
C LEU A 143 3.00 42.15 24.28
N ARG A 144 3.39 42.66 25.46
CA ARG A 144 3.24 42.03 26.77
C ARG A 144 3.82 40.61 26.79
N LEU A 145 5.06 40.48 26.34
CA LEU A 145 5.82 39.23 26.33
C LEU A 145 6.91 39.24 27.41
N SER A 146 7.10 38.10 28.08
CA SER A 146 8.23 37.86 28.99
C SER A 146 9.17 36.82 28.42
N ILE A 147 10.46 36.89 28.77
CA ILE A 147 11.42 35.85 28.46
C ILE A 147 11.26 34.68 29.44
N ASN A 148 11.10 33.47 28.93
CA ASN A 148 11.17 32.25 29.72
C ASN A 148 12.66 31.98 30.03
N LEU A 149 13.05 32.05 31.31
CA LEU A 149 14.47 32.00 31.71
C LEU A 149 15.17 30.67 31.39
N SER A 150 14.43 29.56 31.27
CA SER A 150 15.02 28.23 31.01
C SER A 150 15.29 27.99 29.51
N THR A 151 14.58 28.68 28.62
CA THR A 151 14.70 28.54 27.15
C THR A 151 15.18 29.79 26.43
N GLY A 152 15.03 30.97 27.02
CA GLY A 152 15.26 32.26 26.36
C GLY A 152 14.18 32.65 25.34
N LEU A 153 13.12 31.84 25.18
CA LEU A 153 11.99 32.14 24.29
C LEU A 153 11.08 33.21 24.91
N TYR A 154 10.54 34.10 24.09
CA TYR A 154 9.48 35.01 24.53
C TYR A 154 8.12 34.31 24.52
N GLY A 155 7.33 34.52 25.58
CA GLY A 155 6.01 33.94 25.79
C GLY A 155 5.07 34.91 26.51
N ASP A 156 3.89 34.45 26.92
CA ASP A 156 2.95 35.30 27.67
C ASP A 156 3.48 35.59 29.09
N MET A 157 3.30 36.83 29.56
CA MET A 157 3.75 37.30 30.89
C MET A 157 3.24 36.45 32.06
N ILE A 158 2.13 35.74 31.88
CA ILE A 158 1.50 34.91 32.92
C ILE A 158 2.35 33.67 33.27
N GLU A 159 3.22 33.19 32.37
CA GLU A 159 4.08 32.02 32.65
C GLU A 159 5.25 32.33 33.60
N ALA A 160 5.55 33.60 33.85
CA ALA A 160 6.68 34.00 34.71
C ALA A 160 6.41 33.87 36.23
N GLN A 161 5.25 33.35 36.64
CA GLN A 161 4.84 33.23 38.06
C GLN A 161 4.60 31.80 38.55
N TYR A 162 4.98 30.76 37.80
CA TYR A 162 5.03 29.38 38.33
C TYR A 162 6.38 29.06 39.00
N GLN A 163 6.69 29.80 40.06
CA GLN A 163 7.31 29.22 41.26
C GLN A 163 6.24 29.28 42.34
N ASP A 164 5.68 28.13 42.69
CA ASP A 164 4.71 28.02 43.79
C ASP A 164 5.24 27.05 44.84
N ASP A 165 5.79 27.62 45.91
CA ASP A 165 6.16 26.95 47.14
C ASP A 165 4.91 26.55 47.95
N SER A 166 3.96 25.82 47.35
CA SER A 166 2.80 25.30 48.09
C SER A 166 2.18 24.02 47.51
N MET A 167 2.73 22.86 47.87
CA MET A 167 1.95 21.65 48.20
C MET A 167 2.84 20.52 48.73
N ASN A 168 3.05 20.47 50.05
CA ASN A 168 3.53 19.25 50.70
C ASN A 168 3.01 19.11 52.13
N ILE A 169 1.68 18.95 52.27
CA ILE A 169 1.02 18.55 53.51
C ILE A 169 -0.04 17.48 53.18
N SER A 170 0.34 16.20 53.26
CA SER A 170 -0.37 15.16 54.03
C SER A 170 0.12 13.74 53.70
N ALA A 171 0.23 12.91 54.75
CA ALA A 171 0.34 11.43 54.75
C ALA A 171 1.44 10.82 53.83
N ASN A 172 2.56 10.34 54.39
CA ASN A 172 2.54 9.21 55.31
C ASN A 172 3.59 9.27 56.44
N ILE A 173 3.26 8.52 57.49
CA ILE A 173 4.01 8.36 58.75
C ILE A 173 4.72 6.99 58.74
N LEU A 174 5.84 6.89 59.46
CA LEU A 174 6.80 5.77 59.52
C LEU A 174 7.63 5.62 58.22
N ASP A 175 8.94 5.39 58.27
CA ASP A 175 9.78 4.93 59.39
C ASP A 175 11.08 5.77 59.50
N GLY A 176 11.70 5.81 60.68
CA GLY A 176 12.80 6.73 60.97
C GLY A 176 14.16 6.06 61.14
N THR A 177 15.23 6.65 60.58
CA THR A 177 16.58 6.64 61.20
C THR A 177 17.49 7.73 60.61
N THR A 178 18.00 8.60 61.51
CA THR A 178 19.37 9.18 61.62
C THR A 178 20.40 8.91 60.49
N LEU A 179 21.29 9.83 60.07
CA LEU A 179 22.21 10.67 60.88
C LEU A 179 22.72 11.95 60.14
N LEU A 180 22.85 13.06 60.90
CA LEU A 180 23.96 14.05 60.97
C LEU A 180 24.73 14.50 59.69
N GLU A 181 24.63 15.78 59.29
CA GLU A 181 25.63 16.89 59.51
C GLU A 181 26.99 16.72 58.76
N LYS A 182 27.58 17.68 58.01
CA LYS A 182 27.79 19.11 58.31
C LYS A 182 28.45 19.88 57.14
N ASN A 183 27.95 21.10 56.88
CA ASN A 183 28.61 22.39 56.52
C ASN A 183 29.97 22.50 55.78
N GLY A 184 30.03 23.50 54.88
CA GLY A 184 31.18 24.40 54.65
C GLY A 184 31.79 24.33 53.25
N LEU A 185 31.73 25.32 52.35
CA LEU A 185 32.00 26.78 52.36
C LEU A 185 33.22 27.10 51.47
N TYR A 186 32.93 27.64 50.27
CA TYR A 186 33.60 28.79 49.62
C TYR A 186 34.99 29.23 50.14
N LEU A 187 36.03 29.20 49.29
CA LEU A 187 36.53 30.37 48.54
C LEU A 187 37.74 30.08 47.60
N GLN A 188 37.96 31.05 46.71
CA GLN A 188 38.94 31.26 45.62
C GLN A 188 40.37 31.65 46.14
N PRO A 189 41.38 32.11 45.33
CA PRO A 189 41.58 32.16 43.85
C PRO A 189 43.04 31.88 43.33
N ASP A 190 43.31 32.25 42.06
CA ASP A 190 44.53 32.92 41.50
C ASP A 190 45.74 32.17 40.83
N THR A 191 45.71 32.13 39.48
CA THR A 191 46.76 32.59 38.49
C THR A 191 48.21 32.02 38.44
N PRO A 192 49.03 32.24 37.37
CA PRO A 192 48.75 32.44 35.91
C PRO A 192 49.76 31.74 34.93
N TYR A 193 49.55 31.94 33.61
CA TYR A 193 50.52 32.06 32.48
C TYR A 193 51.84 31.24 32.39
N ILE A 194 52.11 30.67 31.19
CA ILE A 194 53.42 30.72 30.51
C ILE A 194 53.24 30.61 28.97
N LYS A 195 54.25 31.07 28.23
CA LYS A 195 54.27 31.35 26.77
C LYS A 195 55.26 30.40 26.07
N GLY A 196 55.01 29.98 24.83
CA GLY A 196 55.98 29.21 24.01
C GLY A 196 55.50 29.01 22.58
N ALA A 197 56.39 29.09 21.58
CA ALA A 197 56.07 29.11 20.14
C ALA A 197 57.06 28.27 19.31
N SER A 198 56.84 28.23 17.99
CA SER A 198 57.59 27.54 16.90
C SER A 198 57.01 26.17 16.46
N GLU A 199 57.12 25.69 15.21
CA GLU A 199 57.40 26.29 13.88
C GLU A 199 56.93 25.30 12.77
N LEU A 200 56.94 25.72 11.49
CA LEU A 200 56.67 24.85 10.32
C LEU A 200 57.93 24.09 9.86
N PRO A 201 57.81 23.10 8.96
CA PRO A 201 58.32 23.35 7.60
C PRO A 201 57.52 22.74 6.42
N HIS A 202 57.80 23.29 5.23
CA HIS A 202 57.36 22.83 3.89
C HIS A 202 58.11 21.59 3.38
N VAL A 203 57.49 20.85 2.44
CA VAL A 203 58.18 20.12 1.35
C VAL A 203 57.35 20.15 0.04
N GLN A 204 58.04 20.17 -1.11
CA GLN A 204 57.53 20.06 -2.50
C GLN A 204 58.21 18.82 -3.15
N GLY A 205 57.77 18.21 -4.26
CA GLY A 205 56.69 18.46 -5.24
C GLY A 205 57.01 17.67 -6.54
N MET A 206 56.26 17.89 -7.64
CA MET A 206 56.52 17.33 -9.01
C MET A 206 56.36 15.79 -9.16
N ASN A 207 56.08 15.15 -10.31
CA ASN A 207 55.48 15.45 -11.64
C ASN A 207 54.85 14.08 -12.09
N GLY A 208 53.75 13.93 -12.83
CA GLY A 208 53.48 14.39 -14.21
C GLY A 208 53.47 13.18 -15.18
N ILE A 209 52.43 13.01 -16.01
CA ILE A 209 52.39 12.28 -17.31
C ILE A 209 51.07 12.63 -18.01
N GLU A 210 51.10 12.69 -19.36
CA GLU A 210 50.11 13.32 -20.24
C GLU A 210 49.13 12.31 -20.93
N PRO A 211 48.12 12.76 -21.72
CA PRO A 211 46.91 11.98 -22.01
C PRO A 211 46.95 11.15 -23.30
N ILE A 212 45.94 10.28 -23.46
CA ILE A 212 45.64 9.56 -24.69
C ILE A 212 44.57 10.28 -25.51
N SER A 213 44.88 10.53 -26.78
CA SER A 213 44.00 11.02 -27.85
C SER A 213 43.18 9.88 -28.48
N ILE A 214 42.00 10.17 -29.07
CA ILE A 214 41.66 9.80 -30.46
C ILE A 214 40.25 10.30 -30.92
N ASP A 215 40.25 10.79 -32.17
CA ASP A 215 39.18 11.04 -33.15
C ASP A 215 37.79 11.63 -32.79
N THR A 216 37.65 12.90 -33.18
CA THR A 216 36.51 13.40 -33.96
C THR A 216 36.32 12.65 -35.29
N ARG A 217 35.07 12.29 -35.65
CA ARG A 217 34.63 12.23 -37.06
C ARG A 217 33.11 12.37 -37.26
N LEU A 218 32.74 13.45 -37.95
CA LEU A 218 31.55 13.63 -38.82
C LEU A 218 30.13 13.61 -38.18
N ASN A 219 29.10 14.18 -38.81
CA ASN A 219 28.96 15.55 -39.37
C ASN A 219 27.45 15.84 -39.61
N HIS A 220 27.07 17.12 -39.74
CA HIS A 220 25.84 17.62 -40.37
C HIS A 220 24.44 17.07 -39.97
N SER A 221 23.67 17.89 -39.23
CA SER A 221 22.34 18.36 -39.70
C SER A 221 21.81 19.62 -38.97
N SER A 222 22.66 20.62 -38.70
CA SER A 222 22.20 21.89 -38.13
C SER A 222 21.60 22.82 -39.20
N ARG A 223 20.29 22.72 -39.50
CA ARG A 223 19.58 23.76 -40.27
C ARG A 223 18.03 23.77 -40.17
N GLU A 224 17.45 23.73 -38.97
CA GLU A 224 16.04 24.20 -38.81
C GLU A 224 15.63 24.71 -37.41
N LEU A 225 16.57 25.28 -36.65
CA LEU A 225 16.32 25.88 -35.32
C LEU A 225 16.78 27.34 -35.28
N SER A 226 15.96 28.24 -35.83
CA SER A 226 16.22 29.70 -35.84
C SER A 226 14.94 30.55 -35.97
N ARG A 227 13.89 30.25 -35.19
CA ARG A 227 12.68 31.10 -35.11
C ARG A 227 12.02 31.28 -33.73
N TYR A 228 12.46 30.57 -32.68
CA TYR A 228 11.90 30.69 -31.33
C TYR A 228 12.99 30.86 -30.26
N THR A 229 13.75 31.95 -30.36
CA THR A 229 14.67 32.44 -29.31
C THR A 229 14.29 33.88 -28.91
N ARG A 230 13.15 33.99 -28.21
CA ARG A 230 12.78 35.15 -27.38
C ARG A 230 11.76 34.68 -26.35
N PHE A 231 11.99 35.01 -25.08
CA PHE A 231 11.32 34.57 -23.85
C PHE A 231 12.05 33.49 -23.00
N ASP A 232 13.39 33.51 -22.99
CA ASP A 232 14.18 33.03 -21.85
C ASP A 232 14.72 34.24 -21.06
N ALA A 233 13.94 34.67 -20.07
CA ALA A 233 14.34 35.51 -18.95
C ALA A 233 13.32 35.24 -17.83
N GLU A 234 13.78 35.17 -16.57
CA GLU A 234 12.99 34.73 -15.39
C GLU A 234 12.74 33.21 -15.32
N ALA A 235 13.83 32.45 -15.13
CA ALA A 235 13.81 31.04 -14.75
C ALA A 235 14.75 30.75 -13.56
N ASP A 236 14.70 31.61 -12.54
CA ASP A 236 15.21 31.35 -11.19
C ASP A 236 14.08 31.58 -10.18
N GLU A 237 14.05 30.79 -9.10
CA GLU A 237 13.00 30.76 -8.05
C GLU A 237 11.58 30.27 -8.43
N LEU A 238 11.36 28.95 -8.50
CA LEU A 238 10.07 28.37 -8.12
C LEU A 238 10.21 27.07 -7.31
N SER A 239 9.82 27.14 -6.04
CA SER A 239 9.50 25.95 -5.22
C SER A 239 8.11 25.40 -5.58
N PRO A 240 7.83 24.10 -5.43
CA PRO A 240 6.52 23.53 -5.76
C PRO A 240 5.43 24.01 -4.79
N SER A 241 4.67 25.02 -5.18
CA SER A 241 3.47 25.47 -4.46
C SER A 241 2.31 24.49 -4.70
N ILE A 242 1.89 23.79 -3.66
CA ILE A 242 0.63 23.05 -3.67
C ILE A 242 -0.51 24.09 -3.61
N ASP A 243 -1.09 24.37 -4.77
CA ASP A 243 -2.12 25.39 -4.95
C ASP A 243 -3.46 24.92 -4.35
N THR A 244 -3.61 25.09 -3.04
CA THR A 244 -4.88 24.89 -2.35
C THR A 244 -5.75 26.15 -2.52
N ASP A 245 -6.72 26.06 -3.43
CA ASP A 245 -7.75 27.09 -3.64
C ASP A 245 -8.60 27.27 -2.35
N SER A 246 -8.11 28.13 -1.46
CA SER A 246 -8.73 28.47 -0.18
C SER A 246 -9.56 29.75 -0.29
N ASP A 247 -10.72 29.78 0.36
CA ASP A 247 -11.75 30.82 0.23
C ASP A 247 -11.34 32.23 0.77
N GLU A 248 -10.09 32.45 1.23
CA GLU A 248 -9.69 33.67 1.96
C GLU A 248 -9.54 34.94 1.07
N SER A 249 -9.40 34.84 -0.26
CA SER A 249 -9.11 36.01 -1.13
C SER A 249 -10.32 36.80 -1.65
N MET A 250 -11.56 36.39 -1.36
CA MET A 250 -12.77 37.09 -1.85
C MET A 250 -13.07 38.45 -1.18
N ILE A 251 -12.25 38.91 -0.23
CA ILE A 251 -12.56 40.07 0.62
C ILE A 251 -12.12 41.42 0.01
N SER A 252 -11.18 41.47 -0.94
CA SER A 252 -10.52 42.73 -1.33
C SER A 252 -11.28 43.65 -2.31
N ASN A 253 -12.32 43.18 -3.01
CA ASN A 253 -13.07 43.96 -4.01
C ASN A 253 -14.52 44.25 -3.59
N PHE A 254 -14.73 44.58 -2.31
CA PHE A 254 -16.05 44.43 -1.67
C PHE A 254 -17.05 45.61 -1.81
N SER A 255 -16.64 46.83 -2.20
CA SER A 255 -17.53 48.02 -2.10
C SER A 255 -18.80 47.92 -2.95
N ASP A 256 -18.65 47.56 -4.22
CA ASP A 256 -19.72 47.73 -5.22
C ASP A 256 -20.57 46.46 -5.36
N THR A 257 -19.97 45.29 -5.07
CA THR A 257 -20.65 44.00 -5.16
C THR A 257 -21.48 43.69 -3.89
N ALA A 258 -21.07 44.21 -2.71
CA ALA A 258 -21.77 43.95 -1.45
C ALA A 258 -23.22 44.47 -1.44
N ARG A 259 -23.49 45.63 -2.05
CA ARG A 259 -24.85 46.20 -2.13
C ARG A 259 -25.83 45.35 -2.95
N GLN A 260 -25.36 44.45 -3.82
CA GLN A 260 -26.22 43.55 -4.60
C GLN A 260 -26.47 42.19 -3.93
N LEU A 261 -25.84 41.89 -2.77
CA LEU A 261 -25.82 40.53 -2.19
C LEU A 261 -27.01 40.19 -1.26
N ILE A 262 -27.93 41.12 -0.99
CA ILE A 262 -28.98 40.94 0.03
C ILE A 262 -30.32 40.42 -0.55
N SER A 263 -30.57 40.49 -1.87
CA SER A 263 -31.75 39.87 -2.49
C SER A 263 -31.39 38.91 -3.63
N CYS A 264 -31.49 37.61 -3.36
CA CYS A 264 -31.32 36.58 -4.39
C CYS A 264 -32.58 36.54 -5.29
N LYS A 265 -32.46 37.01 -6.53
CA LYS A 265 -33.55 37.04 -7.52
C LYS A 265 -33.89 35.67 -8.15
N CYS A 266 -33.13 34.62 -7.84
CA CYS A 266 -33.38 33.27 -8.32
C CYS A 266 -34.59 32.62 -7.63
N THR A 267 -35.32 31.75 -8.33
CA THR A 267 -36.35 30.91 -7.69
C THR A 267 -35.73 29.93 -6.67
N VAL A 268 -36.49 29.59 -5.63
CA VAL A 268 -36.01 28.80 -4.48
C VAL A 268 -35.52 27.42 -4.91
N SER A 269 -36.31 26.70 -5.72
CA SER A 269 -35.99 25.37 -6.24
C SER A 269 -34.70 25.36 -7.10
N PHE A 270 -34.56 26.34 -7.99
CA PHE A 270 -33.37 26.50 -8.83
C PHE A 270 -32.12 26.78 -8.00
N ARG A 271 -32.21 27.68 -7.02
CA ARG A 271 -31.12 27.96 -6.07
C ARG A 271 -30.73 26.71 -5.29
N GLN A 272 -31.68 25.97 -4.75
CA GLN A 272 -31.41 24.75 -3.97
C GLN A 272 -30.69 23.69 -4.81
N LYS A 273 -31.15 23.44 -6.05
CA LYS A 273 -30.49 22.47 -6.96
C LYS A 273 -29.04 22.87 -7.27
N ILE A 274 -28.78 24.15 -7.58
CA ILE A 274 -27.39 24.64 -7.80
C ILE A 274 -26.54 24.53 -6.54
N ASP A 275 -27.07 24.92 -5.38
CA ASP A 275 -26.31 24.91 -4.12
C ASP A 275 -25.93 23.49 -3.70
N THR A 276 -26.79 22.50 -3.94
CA THR A 276 -26.49 21.08 -3.72
C THR A 276 -25.44 20.58 -4.71
N LEU A 277 -25.67 20.73 -6.02
CA LEU A 277 -24.73 20.28 -7.06
C LEU A 277 -23.34 20.89 -6.88
N TYR A 278 -23.26 22.19 -6.58
CA TYR A 278 -21.99 22.90 -6.35
C TYR A 278 -21.26 22.40 -5.10
N ARG A 279 -21.96 22.04 -4.01
CA ARG A 279 -21.31 21.47 -2.81
C ARG A 279 -20.77 20.06 -3.09
N THR A 280 -21.51 19.24 -3.81
CA THR A 280 -21.18 17.83 -4.04
C THR A 280 -20.11 17.64 -5.14
N HIS A 281 -20.12 18.48 -6.18
CA HIS A 281 -19.36 18.20 -7.41
C HIS A 281 -18.34 19.26 -7.85
N LYS A 282 -18.20 20.43 -7.20
CA LYS A 282 -17.30 21.51 -7.68
C LYS A 282 -15.83 21.11 -7.88
N TRP A 283 -15.37 20.02 -7.28
CA TRP A 283 -13.99 19.51 -7.34
C TRP A 283 -13.91 18.06 -7.84
N ARG A 284 -14.93 17.54 -8.54
CA ARG A 284 -15.02 16.13 -8.97
C ARG A 284 -15.58 16.03 -10.38
N ARG A 285 -15.15 15.02 -11.15
CA ARG A 285 -15.88 14.66 -12.39
C ARG A 285 -17.31 14.28 -12.01
N MET A 286 -18.28 14.80 -12.77
CA MET A 286 -19.69 14.49 -12.58
C MET A 286 -20.07 13.24 -13.39
N PRO A 287 -20.96 12.39 -12.87
CA PRO A 287 -21.66 11.38 -13.68
C PRO A 287 -22.32 12.01 -14.92
N PRO A 288 -22.45 11.28 -16.06
CA PRO A 288 -22.93 11.84 -17.32
C PRO A 288 -24.35 12.43 -17.24
N ASP A 289 -25.23 11.81 -16.46
CA ASP A 289 -26.59 12.28 -16.15
C ASP A 289 -26.56 13.62 -15.40
N VAL A 290 -25.75 13.71 -14.34
CA VAL A 290 -25.56 14.94 -13.55
C VAL A 290 -24.95 16.07 -14.39
N LEU A 291 -24.00 15.73 -15.27
CA LEU A 291 -23.38 16.67 -16.20
C LEU A 291 -24.41 17.21 -17.21
N ASN A 292 -25.26 16.35 -17.79
CA ASN A 292 -26.33 16.75 -18.69
C ASN A 292 -27.32 17.70 -17.98
N ASP A 293 -27.69 17.38 -16.74
CA ASP A 293 -28.54 18.20 -15.88
C ASP A 293 -27.94 19.62 -15.66
N VAL A 294 -26.63 19.70 -15.39
CA VAL A 294 -25.88 20.96 -15.29
C VAL A 294 -25.92 21.74 -16.61
N MET A 295 -25.76 21.08 -17.76
CA MET A 295 -25.78 21.73 -19.07
C MET A 295 -27.18 22.22 -19.47
N ILE A 296 -28.24 21.54 -19.06
CA ILE A 296 -29.62 22.03 -19.16
C ILE A 296 -29.79 23.30 -18.31
N MET A 297 -29.28 23.28 -17.07
CA MET A 297 -29.32 24.44 -16.17
C MET A 297 -28.48 25.63 -16.67
N LEU A 298 -27.37 25.38 -17.38
CA LEU A 298 -26.58 26.39 -18.09
C LEU A 298 -27.42 27.11 -19.16
N ASN A 299 -28.09 26.36 -20.03
CA ASN A 299 -28.98 26.92 -21.07
C ASN A 299 -30.13 27.76 -20.44
N VAL A 300 -30.78 27.26 -19.40
CA VAL A 300 -31.81 28.00 -18.65
C VAL A 300 -31.25 29.29 -18.04
N THR A 301 -30.02 29.26 -17.53
CA THR A 301 -29.34 30.44 -16.96
C THR A 301 -29.07 31.50 -18.01
N ILE A 302 -28.56 31.10 -19.17
CA ILE A 302 -28.20 32.02 -20.27
C ILE A 302 -29.44 32.73 -20.82
N ARG A 303 -30.56 32.01 -20.94
CA ARG A 303 -31.87 32.59 -21.32
C ARG A 303 -32.44 33.55 -20.26
N ASN A 304 -31.89 33.55 -19.03
CA ASN A 304 -32.42 34.27 -17.88
C ASN A 304 -31.35 35.07 -17.11
N LEU A 305 -30.28 35.54 -17.77
CA LEU A 305 -29.15 36.23 -17.11
C LEU A 305 -29.55 37.47 -16.28
N THR A 306 -30.66 38.14 -16.62
CA THR A 306 -31.18 39.28 -15.83
C THR A 306 -31.95 38.86 -14.58
N ARG A 307 -32.37 37.59 -14.49
CA ARG A 307 -33.18 37.00 -13.40
C ARG A 307 -32.35 36.10 -12.48
N VAL A 308 -31.32 35.43 -12.98
CA VAL A 308 -30.37 34.66 -12.16
C VAL A 308 -29.30 35.60 -11.59
N CYS A 309 -29.06 35.60 -10.27
CA CYS A 309 -28.03 36.46 -9.69
C CYS A 309 -26.59 35.96 -10.01
N SER A 310 -25.63 36.89 -10.06
CA SER A 310 -24.21 36.64 -10.39
C SER A 310 -23.57 35.50 -9.60
N ARG A 311 -23.93 35.33 -8.33
CA ARG A 311 -23.49 34.21 -7.48
C ARG A 311 -23.87 32.83 -8.04
N HIS A 312 -25.09 32.69 -8.57
CA HIS A 312 -25.56 31.42 -9.13
C HIS A 312 -25.09 31.23 -10.59
N GLN A 313 -24.95 32.31 -11.36
CA GLN A 313 -24.26 32.28 -12.66
C GLN A 313 -22.83 31.72 -12.51
N ARG A 314 -22.06 32.22 -11.54
CA ARG A 314 -20.70 31.74 -11.23
C ARG A 314 -20.66 30.27 -10.81
N LYS A 315 -21.60 29.80 -9.98
CA LYS A 315 -21.68 28.38 -9.59
C LYS A 315 -21.98 27.46 -10.76
N ILE A 316 -22.92 27.85 -11.63
CA ILE A 316 -23.22 27.09 -12.85
C ILE A 316 -22.04 27.11 -13.81
N ALA A 317 -21.33 28.23 -13.96
CA ALA A 317 -20.12 28.29 -14.78
C ALA A 317 -19.03 27.32 -14.28
N VAL A 318 -18.76 27.28 -12.97
CA VAL A 318 -17.81 26.31 -12.37
C VAL A 318 -18.27 24.86 -12.60
N LEU A 319 -19.56 24.57 -12.37
CA LEU A 319 -20.11 23.23 -12.65
C LEU A 319 -20.03 22.88 -14.14
N SER A 320 -20.14 23.85 -15.05
CA SER A 320 -19.95 23.65 -16.49
C SER A 320 -18.46 23.60 -16.90
N GLY A 321 -17.55 23.64 -15.93
CA GLY A 321 -16.10 23.50 -16.11
C GLY A 321 -15.31 24.79 -16.30
N LEU A 322 -15.92 25.97 -16.21
CA LEU A 322 -15.27 27.26 -16.47
C LEU A 322 -14.49 27.81 -15.25
N LYS A 323 -13.27 28.32 -15.49
CA LYS A 323 -12.49 29.14 -14.57
C LYS A 323 -13.19 30.50 -14.36
N VAL A 324 -13.68 30.72 -13.15
CA VAL A 324 -14.35 31.97 -12.72
C VAL A 324 -13.45 32.90 -11.87
N LYS A 325 -12.28 32.40 -11.45
CA LYS A 325 -11.25 33.15 -10.71
C LYS A 325 -10.75 34.31 -11.60
N TYR A 326 -10.73 35.52 -11.07
CA TYR A 326 -10.39 36.79 -11.76
C TYR A 326 -11.24 37.18 -13.00
N CYS A 327 -12.18 36.35 -13.45
CA CYS A 327 -13.05 36.64 -14.59
C CYS A 327 -14.13 37.69 -14.24
N LYS A 328 -14.29 38.72 -15.08
CA LYS A 328 -15.32 39.77 -14.92
C LYS A 328 -16.72 39.22 -15.23
N GLN A 329 -17.78 39.81 -14.68
CA GLN A 329 -19.13 39.22 -14.84
C GLN A 329 -19.65 39.25 -16.30
N ILE A 330 -19.29 40.28 -17.07
CA ILE A 330 -19.65 40.38 -18.50
C ILE A 330 -18.95 39.28 -19.30
N GLU A 331 -17.62 39.24 -19.19
CA GLU A 331 -16.76 38.19 -19.77
C GLU A 331 -17.24 36.78 -19.41
N LEU A 332 -17.60 36.54 -18.14
CA LEU A 332 -18.13 35.26 -17.70
C LEU A 332 -19.44 34.89 -18.41
N ASN A 333 -20.36 35.85 -18.56
CA ASN A 333 -21.61 35.63 -19.27
C ASN A 333 -21.36 35.30 -20.75
N ASP A 334 -20.35 35.90 -21.36
CA ASP A 334 -19.99 35.63 -22.77
C ASP A 334 -19.31 34.27 -22.93
N ARG A 335 -18.43 33.87 -22.01
CA ARG A 335 -17.89 32.48 -21.93
C ARG A 335 -19.00 31.45 -21.75
N MET A 336 -19.99 31.72 -20.89
CA MET A 336 -21.16 30.85 -20.69
C MET A 336 -22.01 30.73 -21.97
N LYS A 337 -22.27 31.84 -22.68
CA LYS A 337 -22.96 31.83 -23.98
C LYS A 337 -22.19 30.99 -24.99
N ALA A 338 -20.89 31.25 -25.17
CA ALA A 338 -20.03 30.53 -26.11
C ALA A 338 -20.04 29.02 -25.84
N LEU A 339 -19.91 28.61 -24.57
CA LEU A 339 -19.99 27.20 -24.16
C LEU A 339 -21.33 26.55 -24.52
N ASN A 340 -22.45 27.23 -24.29
CA ASN A 340 -23.77 26.71 -24.63
C ASN A 340 -24.02 26.67 -26.14
N THR A 341 -23.54 27.67 -26.90
CA THR A 341 -23.62 27.67 -28.37
C THR A 341 -22.80 26.52 -28.95
N ALA A 342 -21.55 26.34 -28.51
CA ALA A 342 -20.70 25.23 -28.93
C ALA A 342 -21.36 23.86 -28.64
N ARG A 343 -21.93 23.68 -27.44
CA ARG A 343 -22.69 22.48 -27.07
C ARG A 343 -23.93 22.24 -27.95
N LEU A 344 -24.65 23.31 -28.34
CA LEU A 344 -25.82 23.22 -29.22
C LEU A 344 -25.45 22.90 -30.67
N ASN A 345 -24.22 23.25 -31.09
CA ASN A 345 -23.68 22.97 -32.42
C ASN A 345 -23.05 21.56 -32.53
N GLY A 346 -23.07 20.75 -31.47
CA GLY A 346 -22.58 19.37 -31.46
C GLY A 346 -21.26 19.17 -30.71
N GLU A 347 -20.84 17.91 -30.63
CA GLU A 347 -19.68 17.49 -29.84
C GLU A 347 -18.35 18.04 -30.39
N GLU A 348 -18.21 18.11 -31.72
CA GLU A 348 -17.03 18.66 -32.39
C GLU A 348 -16.78 20.13 -32.00
N ALA A 349 -17.82 20.98 -32.11
CA ALA A 349 -17.75 22.39 -31.72
C ALA A 349 -17.50 22.56 -30.20
N PHE A 350 -18.08 21.70 -29.37
CA PHE A 350 -17.85 21.68 -27.93
C PHE A 350 -16.41 21.30 -27.56
N ASN A 351 -15.81 20.36 -28.29
CA ASN A 351 -14.43 19.92 -28.09
C ASN A 351 -13.42 20.95 -28.62
N ALA A 352 -13.64 21.53 -29.81
CA ALA A 352 -12.80 22.62 -30.34
C ALA A 352 -12.66 23.79 -29.35
N LEU A 353 -13.79 24.26 -28.78
CA LEU A 353 -13.80 25.32 -27.77
C LEU A 353 -12.92 25.00 -26.53
N LYS A 354 -12.72 23.72 -26.20
CA LYS A 354 -11.89 23.29 -25.06
C LYS A 354 -10.41 23.09 -25.40
N ILE A 355 -10.05 22.99 -26.67
CA ILE A 355 -8.70 22.67 -27.15
C ILE A 355 -7.96 23.95 -27.57
N ASP A 356 -8.66 24.89 -28.22
CA ASP A 356 -8.08 26.07 -28.85
C ASP A 356 -7.76 27.22 -27.84
N GLU A 357 -7.75 28.47 -28.29
CA GLU A 357 -7.46 29.66 -27.46
C GLU A 357 -8.37 29.77 -26.21
N ALA A 358 -9.58 29.22 -26.29
CA ALA A 358 -10.53 29.14 -25.18
C ALA A 358 -10.23 28.02 -24.16
N SER A 359 -9.23 27.16 -24.37
CA SER A 359 -8.75 26.16 -23.41
C SER A 359 -8.29 26.77 -22.07
N GLY A 360 -7.90 28.05 -22.06
CA GLY A 360 -7.62 28.83 -20.85
C GLY A 360 -8.86 29.14 -20.01
N TRP A 361 -10.07 29.02 -20.57
CA TRP A 361 -11.32 29.27 -19.86
C TRP A 361 -11.77 28.10 -18.98
N PHE A 362 -11.19 26.91 -19.12
CA PHE A 362 -11.63 25.71 -18.41
C PHE A 362 -10.71 25.37 -17.23
N SER A 363 -11.30 24.84 -16.15
CA SER A 363 -10.54 24.20 -15.06
C SER A 363 -9.80 22.99 -15.60
N ASP A 364 -8.66 22.64 -15.01
CA ASP A 364 -7.80 21.57 -15.51
C ASP A 364 -8.52 20.20 -15.50
N LEU A 365 -9.47 20.02 -14.57
CA LEU A 365 -10.41 18.89 -14.50
C LEU A 365 -11.35 18.73 -15.71
N HIS A 366 -11.58 19.80 -16.48
CA HIS A 366 -12.58 19.91 -17.55
C HIS A 366 -12.01 20.31 -18.93
N ARG A 367 -10.70 20.62 -18.99
CA ARG A 367 -9.94 20.78 -20.23
C ARG A 367 -9.82 19.43 -20.94
N VAL A 368 -9.79 19.42 -22.28
CA VAL A 368 -9.47 18.23 -23.06
C VAL A 368 -7.97 18.00 -22.98
N GLN A 369 -7.54 16.82 -22.57
CA GLN A 369 -6.12 16.46 -22.48
C GLN A 369 -5.50 16.50 -23.88
N GLN A 370 -4.55 17.41 -24.10
CA GLN A 370 -3.85 17.52 -25.38
C GLN A 370 -2.80 16.41 -25.51
N LYS A 371 -2.32 16.14 -26.73
CA LYS A 371 -1.25 15.14 -26.95
C LYS A 371 0.06 15.51 -26.24
N CYS A 372 0.34 16.80 -26.02
CA CYS A 372 1.46 17.26 -25.20
C CYS A 372 1.24 17.03 -23.69
N ASP A 373 -0.01 17.13 -23.20
CA ASP A 373 -0.37 16.84 -21.80
C ASP A 373 -0.20 15.36 -21.45
N ALA A 374 -0.12 14.45 -22.45
CA ALA A 374 0.10 13.02 -22.24
C ALA A 374 1.44 12.69 -21.57
N LEU A 375 2.43 13.61 -21.64
CA LEU A 375 3.71 13.47 -20.95
C LEU A 375 3.72 14.15 -19.57
N GLY A 376 2.66 14.89 -19.21
CA GLY A 376 2.61 15.65 -17.96
C GLY A 376 3.81 16.60 -17.80
N HIS A 377 4.56 16.46 -16.70
CA HIS A 377 5.78 17.23 -16.46
C HIS A 377 7.04 16.67 -17.17
N TYR A 378 6.96 15.54 -17.86
CA TYR A 378 8.12 14.84 -18.41
C TYR A 378 8.48 15.32 -19.83
N LYS A 379 9.42 16.27 -19.92
CA LYS A 379 9.88 16.89 -21.19
C LYS A 379 10.39 15.91 -22.26
N PHE A 380 10.93 14.75 -21.85
CA PHE A 380 11.62 13.80 -22.72
C PHE A 380 11.16 12.35 -22.56
N ALA A 381 10.01 12.13 -21.91
CA ALA A 381 9.37 10.84 -22.02
C ALA A 381 8.98 10.64 -23.49
N LYS A 382 9.72 9.82 -24.23
CA LYS A 382 9.09 9.05 -25.30
C LYS A 382 7.89 8.37 -24.64
N GLN A 383 6.71 8.39 -25.26
CA GLN A 383 5.57 7.62 -24.78
C GLN A 383 6.03 6.16 -24.69
N ALA A 384 6.14 5.65 -23.45
CA ALA A 384 7.35 4.91 -23.06
C ALA A 384 7.62 3.67 -23.93
N SER A 385 8.80 3.63 -24.55
CA SER A 385 9.29 2.50 -25.35
C SER A 385 9.78 1.36 -24.46
N TRP A 386 8.90 0.87 -23.61
CA TRP A 386 8.84 -0.53 -23.19
C TRP A 386 8.26 -1.34 -24.37
N PRO A 387 8.40 -2.68 -24.42
CA PRO A 387 8.09 -3.42 -25.64
C PRO A 387 6.69 -3.09 -26.17
N PRO A 388 6.52 -2.90 -27.49
CA PRO A 388 5.32 -2.31 -28.09
C PRO A 388 4.05 -3.17 -27.92
N ARG A 389 4.21 -4.37 -27.37
CA ARG A 389 3.19 -5.28 -26.86
C ARG A 389 3.60 -5.69 -25.46
N THR A 390 2.66 -5.72 -24.52
CA THR A 390 2.93 -6.24 -23.18
C THR A 390 3.29 -7.73 -23.23
N ILE A 391 3.80 -8.28 -22.13
CA ILE A 391 4.00 -9.74 -22.01
C ILE A 391 2.66 -10.49 -22.19
N GLN A 392 1.57 -9.94 -21.63
CA GLN A 392 0.23 -10.50 -21.79
C GLN A 392 -0.20 -10.51 -23.27
N ASP A 393 -0.01 -9.41 -23.99
CA ASP A 393 -0.32 -9.32 -25.44
C ASP A 393 0.52 -10.29 -26.28
N ARG A 394 1.76 -10.59 -25.85
CA ARG A 394 2.62 -11.60 -26.49
C ARG A 394 2.16 -13.03 -26.16
N LEU A 395 1.68 -13.30 -24.95
CA LEU A 395 1.18 -14.64 -24.59
C LEU A 395 -0.14 -15.00 -25.29
N PHE A 396 -0.89 -14.03 -25.82
CA PHE A 396 -2.01 -14.27 -26.75
C PHE A 396 -1.58 -14.62 -28.19
N ASP A 397 -0.29 -14.62 -28.51
CA ASP A 397 0.25 -15.13 -29.78
C ASP A 397 0.63 -16.61 -29.61
N ASP A 398 -0.09 -17.50 -30.30
CA ASP A 398 0.05 -18.96 -30.15
C ASP A 398 1.50 -19.45 -30.29
N ASP A 399 2.27 -18.87 -31.21
CA ASP A 399 3.66 -19.29 -31.45
C ASP A 399 4.58 -18.82 -30.33
N PHE A 400 4.38 -17.60 -29.80
CA PHE A 400 5.10 -17.11 -28.63
C PHE A 400 4.73 -17.90 -27.36
N LEU A 401 3.45 -18.24 -27.18
CA LEU A 401 2.98 -19.08 -26.06
C LEU A 401 3.62 -20.47 -26.11
N LYS A 402 3.59 -21.14 -27.28
CA LYS A 402 4.23 -22.45 -27.48
C LYS A 402 5.74 -22.40 -27.22
N ARG A 403 6.47 -21.40 -27.74
CA ARG A 403 7.90 -21.22 -27.45
C ARG A 403 8.17 -21.02 -25.95
N THR A 404 7.32 -20.23 -25.29
CA THR A 404 7.46 -19.93 -23.86
C THR A 404 7.19 -21.16 -22.99
N LEU A 405 6.12 -21.91 -23.27
CA LEU A 405 5.84 -23.18 -22.61
C LEU A 405 6.97 -24.18 -22.87
N SER A 406 7.34 -24.44 -24.13
CA SER A 406 8.44 -25.34 -24.47
C SER A 406 9.75 -25.01 -23.74
N PHE A 407 10.07 -23.72 -23.54
CA PHE A 407 11.21 -23.31 -22.72
C PHE A 407 11.03 -23.60 -21.22
N LEU A 408 9.94 -23.12 -20.60
CA LEU A 408 9.65 -23.31 -19.17
C LEU A 408 9.55 -24.80 -18.79
N LEU A 409 9.14 -25.62 -19.76
CA LEU A 409 8.94 -27.04 -19.65
C LEU A 409 10.14 -27.86 -20.14
N SER A 410 11.22 -27.21 -20.62
CA SER A 410 12.43 -27.92 -21.04
C SER A 410 13.12 -28.65 -19.88
N SER A 411 13.82 -29.75 -20.18
CA SER A 411 14.60 -30.50 -19.19
C SER A 411 15.66 -29.64 -18.50
N GLY A 412 16.25 -28.67 -19.21
CA GLY A 412 17.17 -27.68 -18.66
C GLY A 412 16.53 -26.61 -17.77
N VAL A 413 15.20 -26.62 -17.59
CA VAL A 413 14.48 -25.80 -16.61
C VAL A 413 13.85 -26.67 -15.52
N THR A 414 13.23 -27.81 -15.85
CA THR A 414 12.60 -28.69 -14.85
C THR A 414 13.58 -29.62 -14.11
N GLY A 415 14.72 -29.93 -14.74
CA GLY A 415 15.66 -30.95 -14.26
C GLY A 415 15.24 -32.39 -14.57
N VAL A 416 14.27 -32.59 -15.48
CA VAL A 416 13.73 -33.91 -15.85
C VAL A 416 13.99 -34.21 -17.32
N GLU A 417 14.75 -35.26 -17.61
CA GLU A 417 15.14 -35.62 -18.99
C GLU A 417 14.04 -36.32 -19.79
N SER A 418 13.10 -37.01 -19.13
CA SER A 418 12.14 -37.92 -19.76
C SER A 418 10.69 -37.58 -19.43
N TRP A 419 10.19 -36.47 -19.97
CA TRP A 419 8.78 -36.07 -19.80
C TRP A 419 8.21 -35.43 -21.07
N ASP A 420 6.92 -35.62 -21.31
CA ASP A 420 6.23 -35.23 -22.55
C ASP A 420 5.43 -33.94 -22.32
N SER A 421 6.10 -32.80 -22.50
CA SER A 421 5.50 -31.48 -22.31
C SER A 421 4.30 -31.23 -23.23
N ASP A 422 4.29 -31.82 -24.42
CA ASP A 422 3.23 -31.59 -25.40
C ASP A 422 1.97 -32.38 -25.01
N ALA A 423 2.13 -33.62 -24.53
CA ALA A 423 1.02 -34.39 -23.96
C ALA A 423 0.43 -33.75 -22.69
N ASP A 424 1.26 -33.14 -21.84
CA ASP A 424 0.80 -32.45 -20.63
C ASP A 424 0.05 -31.14 -20.95
N ILE A 425 0.48 -30.38 -21.96
CA ILE A 425 -0.28 -29.21 -22.45
C ILE A 425 -1.61 -29.64 -23.10
N CYS A 426 -1.63 -30.71 -23.90
CA CYS A 426 -2.89 -31.30 -24.38
C CYS A 426 -3.80 -31.71 -23.22
N THR A 427 -3.24 -32.26 -22.13
CA THR A 427 -4.00 -32.62 -20.92
C THR A 427 -4.61 -31.40 -20.23
N TRP A 428 -3.90 -30.27 -20.19
CA TRP A 428 -4.45 -29.00 -19.71
C TRP A 428 -5.67 -28.56 -20.54
N ASP A 429 -5.57 -28.54 -21.87
CA ASP A 429 -6.67 -28.10 -22.73
C ASP A 429 -7.87 -29.07 -22.68
N GLU A 430 -7.62 -30.38 -22.68
CA GLU A 430 -8.66 -31.40 -22.67
C GLU A 430 -9.39 -31.52 -21.34
N LYS A 431 -8.64 -31.54 -20.22
CA LYS A 431 -9.16 -31.83 -18.87
C LYS A 431 -9.30 -30.60 -17.98
N GLY A 432 -8.57 -29.52 -18.26
CA GLY A 432 -8.48 -28.31 -17.44
C GLY A 432 -7.64 -28.48 -16.19
N SER A 433 -6.79 -29.51 -16.15
CA SER A 433 -5.83 -29.75 -15.07
C SER A 433 -4.62 -30.53 -15.57
N VAL A 434 -3.42 -30.15 -15.11
CA VAL A 434 -2.13 -30.74 -15.52
C VAL A 434 -1.20 -30.78 -14.30
N ASN A 435 -0.30 -31.78 -14.23
CA ASN A 435 0.80 -31.83 -13.27
C ASN A 435 2.11 -31.53 -14.00
N ILE A 436 2.98 -30.68 -13.45
CA ILE A 436 4.22 -30.26 -14.11
C ILE A 436 5.39 -30.34 -13.11
N PRO A 437 6.55 -30.93 -13.46
CA PRO A 437 7.67 -31.22 -12.53
C PRO A 437 8.54 -30.01 -12.15
N ILE A 438 7.93 -28.88 -11.78
CA ILE A 438 8.60 -27.58 -11.56
C ILE A 438 9.63 -27.62 -10.40
N PHE A 439 9.36 -28.37 -9.33
CA PHE A 439 10.14 -28.36 -8.09
C PHE A 439 11.02 -29.61 -7.92
N LYS A 440 11.18 -30.45 -8.95
CA LYS A 440 12.10 -31.61 -8.92
C LYS A 440 13.54 -31.21 -8.59
N TRP A 441 13.94 -29.98 -8.92
CA TRP A 441 15.26 -29.42 -8.57
C TRP A 441 15.58 -29.47 -7.06
N TRP A 442 14.59 -29.52 -6.15
CA TRP A 442 14.82 -29.68 -4.71
C TRP A 442 15.44 -31.02 -4.32
N TRP A 443 15.19 -32.08 -5.11
CA TRP A 443 15.70 -33.43 -4.90
C TRP A 443 16.97 -33.70 -5.73
N VAL A 444 17.09 -33.10 -6.92
CA VAL A 444 18.22 -33.33 -7.83
C VAL A 444 19.43 -32.44 -7.50
N ALA A 445 19.23 -31.17 -7.12
CA ALA A 445 20.33 -30.25 -6.83
C ALA A 445 20.91 -30.47 -5.43
N ASN A 446 22.23 -30.30 -5.30
CA ASN A 446 22.97 -30.34 -4.02
C ASN A 446 22.65 -31.59 -3.17
N ASP A 447 22.66 -32.77 -3.81
CA ASP A 447 22.33 -34.06 -3.21
C ASP A 447 20.99 -34.06 -2.44
N GLY A 448 19.98 -33.34 -2.92
CA GLY A 448 18.66 -33.25 -2.29
C GLY A 448 18.61 -32.44 -0.99
N GLU A 449 19.52 -31.48 -0.81
CA GLU A 449 19.58 -30.68 0.42
C GLU A 449 18.32 -29.86 0.69
N VAL A 450 17.71 -29.28 -0.35
CA VAL A 450 16.46 -28.51 -0.20
C VAL A 450 15.30 -29.44 0.18
N ALA A 451 15.20 -30.63 -0.44
CA ALA A 451 14.21 -31.64 -0.06
C ALA A 451 14.33 -32.03 1.42
N ARG A 452 15.55 -32.31 1.93
CA ARG A 452 15.77 -32.59 3.37
C ARG A 452 15.29 -31.45 4.28
N ILE A 453 15.58 -30.20 3.91
CA ILE A 453 15.12 -29.02 4.67
C ILE A 453 13.59 -28.95 4.69
N VAL A 454 12.95 -29.14 3.53
CA VAL A 454 11.48 -29.12 3.38
C VAL A 454 10.81 -30.25 4.17
N ASP A 455 11.41 -31.44 4.16
CA ASP A 455 10.94 -32.58 4.94
C ASP A 455 10.97 -32.28 6.44
N GLU A 456 12.16 -31.98 6.99
CA GLU A 456 12.31 -31.74 8.43
C GLU A 456 11.54 -30.51 8.92
N ASP A 457 11.39 -29.45 8.11
CA ASP A 457 10.59 -28.26 8.44
C ASP A 457 9.10 -28.63 8.60
N LEU A 458 8.54 -29.48 7.73
CA LEU A 458 7.14 -29.91 7.85
C LEU A 458 6.91 -30.95 8.95
N GLU A 459 7.87 -31.83 9.24
CA GLU A 459 7.78 -32.71 10.41
C GLU A 459 7.77 -31.89 11.73
N MET A 460 8.59 -30.82 11.82
CA MET A 460 8.54 -29.85 12.93
C MET A 460 7.17 -29.17 13.04
N TYR A 461 6.57 -28.72 11.94
CA TYR A 461 5.20 -28.16 11.97
C TYR A 461 4.16 -29.20 12.38
N LYS A 462 4.33 -30.48 12.01
CA LYS A 462 3.44 -31.56 12.45
C LYS A 462 3.54 -31.82 13.95
N HIS A 463 4.75 -31.90 14.50
CA HIS A 463 5.00 -32.10 15.94
C HIS A 463 4.22 -31.10 16.81
N HIS A 464 4.20 -29.83 16.39
CA HIS A 464 3.50 -28.74 17.10
C HIS A 464 2.01 -28.59 16.72
N THR A 465 1.48 -29.41 15.80
CA THR A 465 0.09 -29.34 15.36
C THR A 465 -0.80 -30.24 16.21
N ARG A 466 -1.83 -29.65 16.82
CA ARG A 466 -2.85 -30.41 17.58
C ARG A 466 -3.70 -31.27 16.64
N GLN A 467 -4.15 -32.43 17.14
CA GLN A 467 -5.07 -33.32 16.40
C GLN A 467 -6.55 -32.99 16.63
N ASP A 468 -6.90 -32.36 17.76
CA ASP A 468 -8.24 -31.82 18.03
C ASP A 468 -8.19 -30.28 18.10
N PHE A 469 -9.03 -29.63 17.29
CA PHE A 469 -9.27 -28.19 17.28
C PHE A 469 -10.69 -27.87 17.76
N HIS A 470 -10.83 -27.66 19.06
CA HIS A 470 -12.08 -27.22 19.71
C HIS A 470 -13.26 -28.19 19.47
N GLY A 471 -13.02 -29.49 19.51
CA GLY A 471 -14.01 -30.53 19.20
C GLY A 471 -14.19 -30.80 17.70
N ASN A 472 -13.25 -30.34 16.86
CA ASN A 472 -13.19 -30.68 15.44
C ASN A 472 -11.91 -31.48 15.16
N GLU A 473 -12.09 -32.64 14.56
CA GLU A 473 -11.04 -33.49 13.99
C GLU A 473 -10.07 -32.71 13.07
N ASN A 474 -8.76 -32.91 13.24
CA ASN A 474 -7.79 -32.44 12.26
C ASN A 474 -7.80 -33.36 11.03
N LYS A 475 -8.25 -32.83 9.89
CA LYS A 475 -8.40 -33.55 8.62
C LYS A 475 -7.09 -33.65 7.82
N GLY A 476 -5.96 -33.79 8.52
CA GLY A 476 -4.62 -33.78 7.93
C GLY A 476 -4.16 -32.40 7.48
N TRP A 477 -4.51 -31.34 8.22
CA TRP A 477 -4.09 -29.95 7.94
C TRP A 477 -3.02 -29.49 8.94
N LEU A 478 -2.09 -28.66 8.49
CA LEU A 478 -1.09 -28.01 9.33
C LEU A 478 -1.43 -26.52 9.48
N PRO A 479 -2.41 -26.12 10.31
CA PRO A 479 -2.86 -24.74 10.39
C PRO A 479 -1.78 -23.76 10.85
N ILE A 480 -0.71 -24.22 11.53
CA ILE A 480 0.44 -23.37 11.90
C ILE A 480 1.47 -23.19 10.76
N ALA A 481 1.42 -24.03 9.72
CA ALA A 481 2.28 -23.94 8.55
C ALA A 481 1.59 -23.12 7.43
N PHE A 482 1.65 -21.79 7.52
CA PHE A 482 1.29 -20.87 6.42
C PHE A 482 2.50 -20.32 5.66
N HIS A 483 3.63 -20.24 6.34
CA HIS A 483 4.88 -19.62 5.88
C HIS A 483 6.07 -20.52 6.22
N SER A 484 5.92 -21.84 6.02
CA SER A 484 7.04 -22.78 6.05
C SER A 484 8.11 -22.38 5.03
N ILE A 485 9.33 -22.92 5.16
CA ILE A 485 10.41 -22.66 4.19
C ILE A 485 9.94 -23.10 2.79
N ALA A 486 9.34 -24.29 2.71
CA ALA A 486 8.80 -24.84 1.47
C ALA A 486 7.73 -23.92 0.84
N GLN A 487 6.77 -23.42 1.64
CA GLN A 487 5.74 -22.49 1.17
C GLN A 487 6.32 -21.17 0.65
N GLN A 488 7.37 -20.66 1.28
CA GLN A 488 8.00 -19.40 0.91
C GLN A 488 8.91 -19.51 -0.32
N LEU A 489 9.55 -20.67 -0.55
CA LEU A 489 10.25 -20.97 -1.79
C LEU A 489 9.26 -20.97 -2.96
N VAL A 490 8.20 -21.77 -2.84
CA VAL A 490 7.13 -21.91 -3.84
C VAL A 490 6.43 -20.59 -4.16
N SER A 491 6.19 -19.75 -3.13
CA SER A 491 5.52 -18.44 -3.30
C SER A 491 6.32 -17.46 -4.15
N GLN A 492 7.61 -17.71 -4.36
CA GLN A 492 8.57 -16.79 -4.99
C GLN A 492 9.19 -17.32 -6.28
N ASP A 493 8.98 -18.59 -6.62
CA ASP A 493 9.63 -19.27 -7.74
C ASP A 493 9.19 -18.70 -9.10
N PRO A 494 10.15 -18.23 -9.94
CA PRO A 494 9.84 -17.57 -11.20
C PRO A 494 9.25 -18.53 -12.23
N VAL A 495 9.68 -19.80 -12.27
CA VAL A 495 9.15 -20.81 -13.21
C VAL A 495 7.70 -21.12 -12.86
N HIS A 496 7.41 -21.34 -11.57
CA HIS A 496 6.06 -21.56 -11.07
C HIS A 496 5.11 -20.41 -11.41
N TYR A 497 5.56 -19.15 -11.24
CA TYR A 497 4.83 -17.96 -11.67
C TYR A 497 4.63 -17.88 -13.19
N ALA A 498 5.66 -18.16 -13.99
CA ALA A 498 5.60 -18.06 -15.44
C ALA A 498 4.68 -19.13 -16.05
N THR A 499 4.75 -20.37 -15.55
CA THR A 499 3.81 -21.45 -15.92
C THR A 499 2.38 -21.10 -15.53
N TYR A 500 2.16 -20.55 -14.33
CA TYR A 500 0.85 -20.01 -13.94
C TYR A 500 0.32 -18.97 -14.92
N THR A 501 1.18 -18.03 -15.34
CA THR A 501 0.83 -16.95 -16.27
C THR A 501 0.53 -17.50 -17.66
N ALA A 502 1.32 -18.46 -18.15
CA ALA A 502 1.13 -19.07 -19.47
C ALA A 502 -0.14 -19.93 -19.56
N LEU A 503 -0.45 -20.74 -18.53
CA LEU A 503 -1.62 -21.63 -18.53
C LEU A 503 -2.96 -20.90 -18.31
N ARG A 504 -2.96 -19.73 -17.66
CA ARG A 504 -4.18 -18.95 -17.38
C ARG A 504 -4.80 -18.41 -18.68
N PRO A 505 -6.11 -18.59 -18.93
CA PRO A 505 -6.77 -18.06 -20.14
C PRO A 505 -6.79 -16.53 -20.30
N ASP A 506 -6.41 -15.77 -19.26
CA ASP A 506 -6.25 -14.32 -19.35
C ASP A 506 -4.79 -13.87 -19.47
N HIS A 507 -3.82 -14.79 -19.45
CA HIS A 507 -2.38 -14.57 -19.42
C HIS A 507 -1.90 -13.46 -18.46
N TRP A 508 -2.63 -13.25 -17.37
CA TRP A 508 -2.44 -12.09 -16.52
C TRP A 508 -1.15 -12.19 -15.69
N THR A 509 -0.25 -11.22 -15.90
CA THR A 509 1.10 -11.22 -15.33
C THR A 509 1.18 -10.65 -13.91
N SER A 510 0.26 -9.78 -13.51
CA SER A 510 0.28 -9.19 -12.16
C SER A 510 -0.42 -10.12 -11.16
N LEU A 511 0.35 -11.03 -10.56
CA LEU A 511 -0.14 -12.07 -9.64
C LEU A 511 0.24 -11.81 -8.17
N LEU A 512 -0.38 -12.55 -7.25
CA LEU A 512 -0.03 -12.56 -5.83
C LEU A 512 -0.14 -14.00 -5.31
N SER A 513 0.94 -14.53 -4.74
CA SER A 513 0.91 -15.83 -4.08
C SER A 513 0.14 -15.72 -2.76
N TYR A 514 -1.09 -16.23 -2.74
CA TYR A 514 -1.94 -16.21 -1.56
C TYR A 514 -1.49 -17.31 -0.59
N PRO A 515 -1.11 -16.98 0.67
CA PRO A 515 -0.65 -17.98 1.63
C PRO A 515 -1.84 -18.82 2.12
N TYR A 516 -1.72 -20.14 1.98
CA TYR A 516 -2.68 -21.11 2.48
C TYR A 516 -1.94 -22.19 3.28
N TYR A 517 -2.58 -22.75 4.31
CA TYR A 517 -1.94 -23.70 5.21
C TYR A 517 -1.65 -25.04 4.51
N ALA A 518 -0.50 -25.64 4.83
CA ALA A 518 -0.09 -26.91 4.22
C ALA A 518 -1.03 -28.06 4.64
N LYS A 519 -1.12 -29.08 3.80
CA LYS A 519 -1.75 -30.37 4.14
C LYS A 519 -0.65 -31.37 4.50
N TYR A 520 -0.87 -32.12 5.57
CA TYR A 520 -0.10 -33.31 5.94
C TYR A 520 -1.12 -34.39 6.27
N SER A 521 -1.39 -35.26 5.31
CA SER A 521 -2.40 -36.32 5.39
C SER A 521 -1.76 -37.67 5.64
N GLU A 522 -2.16 -38.31 6.73
CA GLU A 522 -1.82 -39.68 7.14
C GLU A 522 -3.02 -40.28 7.87
N PHE A 523 -3.08 -41.61 7.98
CA PHE A 523 -4.16 -42.30 8.69
C PHE A 523 -4.22 -41.89 10.17
N ASP A 524 -5.43 -41.77 10.71
CA ASP A 524 -5.69 -41.54 12.14
C ASP A 524 -6.77 -42.53 12.57
N GLU A 525 -6.39 -43.47 13.43
CA GLU A 525 -7.27 -44.52 13.95
C GLU A 525 -8.48 -43.97 14.72
N ASN A 526 -8.35 -42.78 15.33
CA ASN A 526 -9.44 -42.12 16.04
C ASN A 526 -10.45 -41.47 15.08
N HIS A 527 -10.01 -41.18 13.84
CA HIS A 527 -10.75 -40.40 12.85
C HIS A 527 -10.69 -41.06 11.44
N PRO A 528 -11.05 -42.35 11.29
CA PRO A 528 -10.68 -43.15 10.12
C PRO A 528 -11.43 -42.77 8.84
N THR A 529 -12.55 -42.03 8.93
CA THR A 529 -13.41 -41.66 7.77
C THR A 529 -13.26 -40.19 7.34
N THR A 530 -12.24 -39.51 7.84
CA THR A 530 -12.10 -38.05 7.72
C THR A 530 -11.27 -37.63 6.50
N GLY A 531 -11.20 -36.34 6.20
CA GLY A 531 -10.39 -35.81 5.08
C GLY A 531 -11.03 -35.85 3.70
N GLY A 532 -12.09 -36.63 3.49
CA GLY A 532 -12.85 -36.66 2.23
C GLY A 532 -13.73 -35.43 2.04
N PHE A 533 -13.78 -34.90 0.81
CA PHE A 533 -14.64 -33.78 0.41
C PHE A 533 -14.79 -33.69 -1.12
N GLU A 534 -15.84 -33.01 -1.58
CA GLU A 534 -16.12 -32.73 -3.00
C GLU A 534 -16.75 -31.34 -3.14
N HIS A 535 -16.12 -30.44 -3.91
CA HIS A 535 -16.60 -29.07 -4.09
C HIS A 535 -15.99 -28.34 -5.29
N ILE A 536 -16.49 -27.14 -5.55
CA ILE A 536 -15.87 -26.09 -6.38
C ILE A 536 -15.52 -24.93 -5.41
N ASP A 537 -14.30 -24.39 -5.50
CA ASP A 537 -13.82 -23.32 -4.57
C ASP A 537 -14.48 -21.95 -4.77
N GLN A 538 -15.29 -21.82 -5.82
CA GLN A 538 -16.05 -20.62 -6.15
C GLN A 538 -17.53 -20.76 -5.79
N ASN A 539 -18.20 -19.63 -5.60
CA ASN A 539 -19.66 -19.56 -5.59
C ASN A 539 -20.18 -19.66 -7.03
N VAL A 540 -20.77 -20.79 -7.41
CA VAL A 540 -21.24 -21.03 -8.79
C VAL A 540 -22.34 -20.05 -9.20
N ASN A 541 -23.23 -19.65 -8.28
CA ASN A 541 -24.26 -18.65 -8.56
C ASN A 541 -23.66 -17.27 -8.93
N LYS A 542 -22.60 -16.82 -8.22
CA LYS A 542 -21.88 -15.59 -8.54
C LYS A 542 -21.11 -15.68 -9.86
N LEU A 543 -20.45 -16.82 -10.07
CA LEU A 543 -19.66 -17.09 -11.27
C LEU A 543 -20.53 -17.05 -12.53
N LEU A 544 -21.69 -17.73 -12.51
CA LEU A 544 -22.62 -17.76 -13.65
C LEU A 544 -23.33 -16.41 -13.90
N LYS A 545 -23.40 -15.53 -12.92
CA LYS A 545 -23.89 -14.14 -13.08
C LYS A 545 -22.83 -13.16 -13.57
N GLY A 546 -21.57 -13.59 -13.71
CA GLY A 546 -20.45 -12.70 -14.02
C GLY A 546 -20.05 -11.78 -12.86
N GLU A 547 -20.52 -12.03 -11.63
CA GLU A 547 -20.07 -11.29 -10.43
C GLU A 547 -18.60 -11.63 -10.09
N PHE A 548 -18.17 -12.85 -10.39
CA PHE A 548 -16.80 -13.33 -10.20
C PHE A 548 -16.09 -13.53 -11.55
N ASN A 549 -14.85 -13.07 -11.64
CA ASN A 549 -13.96 -13.31 -12.77
C ASN A 549 -13.39 -14.73 -12.67
N ILE A 550 -13.83 -15.64 -13.54
CA ILE A 550 -13.41 -17.04 -13.56
C ILE A 550 -11.89 -17.21 -13.69
N ASN A 551 -11.22 -16.31 -14.41
CA ASN A 551 -9.77 -16.38 -14.61
C ASN A 551 -8.99 -15.80 -13.42
N ALA A 552 -9.63 -15.11 -12.45
CA ALA A 552 -8.89 -14.43 -11.38
C ALA A 552 -8.03 -15.37 -10.52
N GLN A 553 -8.36 -16.65 -10.46
CA GLN A 553 -7.68 -17.66 -9.64
C GLN A 553 -7.51 -18.91 -10.50
N VAL A 554 -6.31 -19.50 -10.54
CA VAL A 554 -6.13 -20.89 -10.98
C VAL A 554 -5.64 -21.67 -9.76
N GLN A 555 -6.24 -22.82 -9.49
CA GLN A 555 -5.89 -23.60 -8.31
C GLN A 555 -4.51 -24.23 -8.51
N GLY A 556 -3.73 -24.24 -7.44
CA GLY A 556 -2.38 -24.80 -7.42
C GLY A 556 -2.22 -25.73 -6.22
N SER A 557 -1.60 -26.88 -6.44
CA SER A 557 -1.11 -27.74 -5.37
C SER A 557 0.20 -28.40 -5.75
N ILE A 558 1.19 -28.40 -4.87
CA ILE A 558 2.45 -29.12 -5.07
C ILE A 558 2.49 -30.30 -4.14
N SER A 559 2.84 -31.48 -4.66
CA SER A 559 3.06 -32.65 -3.82
C SER A 559 4.51 -32.71 -3.34
N LEU A 560 4.72 -33.17 -2.12
CA LEU A 560 6.05 -33.42 -1.53
C LEU A 560 6.31 -34.92 -1.34
N ASP A 561 5.31 -35.74 -1.62
CA ASP A 561 5.35 -37.21 -1.60
C ASP A 561 4.73 -37.70 -2.93
N ASP A 562 4.96 -38.96 -3.31
CA ASP A 562 4.30 -39.52 -4.49
C ASP A 562 2.83 -39.90 -4.17
N GLU A 563 1.87 -39.16 -4.72
CA GLU A 563 0.45 -39.44 -4.49
C GLU A 563 0.02 -40.76 -5.13
N ALA A 564 -0.62 -41.64 -4.36
CA ALA A 564 -1.23 -42.86 -4.89
C ALA A 564 -2.64 -42.58 -5.47
N LEU A 565 -3.15 -43.43 -6.36
CA LEU A 565 -4.49 -43.27 -6.96
C LEU A 565 -5.60 -43.03 -5.92
N LEU A 566 -5.62 -43.81 -4.84
CA LEU A 566 -6.60 -43.66 -3.74
C LEU A 566 -6.25 -42.55 -2.74
N ASN A 567 -5.01 -42.05 -2.75
CA ASN A 567 -4.52 -40.96 -1.91
C ASN A 567 -3.98 -39.82 -2.78
N SER A 568 -4.86 -39.27 -3.61
CA SER A 568 -4.58 -38.16 -4.53
C SER A 568 -5.70 -37.12 -4.48
N THR A 569 -5.59 -36.06 -5.28
CA THR A 569 -6.76 -35.24 -5.62
C THR A 569 -7.55 -35.95 -6.71
N LYS A 570 -8.89 -35.89 -6.64
CA LYS A 570 -9.78 -36.26 -7.74
C LYS A 570 -10.46 -35.04 -8.33
N ILE A 571 -10.70 -35.03 -9.63
CA ILE A 571 -11.37 -33.96 -10.36
C ILE A 571 -12.50 -34.51 -11.23
N VAL A 572 -13.35 -33.63 -11.75
CA VAL A 572 -14.31 -33.94 -12.83
C VAL A 572 -13.89 -33.10 -14.06
N PRO A 573 -13.14 -33.69 -15.00
CA PRO A 573 -12.54 -32.94 -16.10
C PRO A 573 -13.59 -32.36 -17.07
N GLY A 574 -13.20 -31.34 -17.83
CA GLY A 574 -14.06 -30.75 -18.85
C GLY A 574 -15.05 -29.70 -18.34
N PHE A 575 -15.20 -29.50 -17.03
CA PHE A 575 -16.02 -28.43 -16.45
C PHE A 575 -15.53 -27.02 -16.78
N HIS A 576 -14.30 -26.89 -17.29
CA HIS A 576 -13.77 -25.63 -17.82
C HIS A 576 -14.31 -25.26 -19.19
N LYS A 577 -14.88 -26.22 -19.94
CA LYS A 577 -15.40 -26.00 -21.29
C LYS A 577 -16.69 -25.15 -21.24
N PRO A 578 -16.95 -24.30 -22.26
CA PRO A 578 -18.12 -23.42 -22.28
C PRO A 578 -19.44 -24.19 -22.08
N GLY A 579 -20.36 -23.63 -21.31
CA GLY A 579 -21.70 -24.20 -21.05
C GLY A 579 -21.75 -25.27 -19.96
N VAL A 580 -20.76 -26.15 -19.85
CA VAL A 580 -20.81 -27.37 -19.01
C VAL A 580 -21.19 -27.10 -17.54
N LEU A 581 -20.54 -26.12 -16.89
CA LEU A 581 -20.87 -25.74 -15.50
C LEU A 581 -22.32 -25.23 -15.37
N ALA A 582 -22.78 -24.44 -16.35
CA ALA A 582 -24.11 -23.83 -16.33
C ALA A 582 -25.22 -24.88 -16.51
N GLU A 583 -25.02 -25.81 -17.45
CA GLU A 583 -25.93 -26.94 -17.69
C GLU A 583 -26.02 -27.86 -16.47
N TRP A 584 -24.86 -28.25 -15.90
CA TRP A 584 -24.82 -29.03 -14.66
C TRP A 584 -25.56 -28.32 -13.52
N TRP A 585 -25.28 -27.04 -13.28
CA TRP A 585 -25.88 -26.28 -12.19
C TRP A 585 -27.39 -26.07 -12.38
N ALA A 586 -27.85 -25.86 -13.62
CA ALA A 586 -29.27 -25.78 -13.93
C ALA A 586 -30.01 -27.10 -13.63
N GLY A 587 -29.35 -28.25 -13.82
CA GLY A 587 -29.87 -29.58 -13.51
C GLY A 587 -29.90 -29.94 -12.01
N ILE A 588 -29.33 -29.12 -11.11
CA ILE A 588 -29.41 -29.33 -9.66
C ILE A 588 -30.76 -28.81 -9.12
N PRO A 589 -31.51 -29.60 -8.34
CA PRO A 589 -32.72 -29.12 -7.64
C PRO A 589 -32.41 -27.97 -6.66
N GLU A 590 -33.32 -27.00 -6.55
CA GLU A 590 -33.04 -25.73 -5.85
C GLU A 590 -32.77 -25.91 -4.34
N ASP A 591 -33.43 -26.88 -3.70
CA ASP A 591 -33.21 -27.28 -2.30
C ASP A 591 -31.83 -27.91 -2.05
N HIS A 592 -31.19 -28.42 -3.10
CA HIS A 592 -29.83 -28.95 -3.09
C HIS A 592 -28.75 -27.91 -3.44
N LYS A 593 -29.10 -26.73 -3.97
CA LYS A 593 -28.14 -25.65 -4.35
C LYS A 593 -27.60 -24.88 -3.14
N LYS A 594 -26.65 -25.50 -2.43
CA LYS A 594 -25.96 -24.87 -1.27
C LYS A 594 -24.71 -24.10 -1.71
N SER A 595 -24.88 -22.82 -2.05
CA SER A 595 -23.77 -21.91 -2.40
C SER A 595 -23.32 -21.06 -1.20
N GLY A 596 -22.06 -21.22 -0.77
CA GLY A 596 -21.40 -20.33 0.21
C GLY A 596 -20.27 -19.54 -0.45
N ALA A 597 -19.16 -19.32 0.28
CA ALA A 597 -17.88 -18.95 -0.34
C ALA A 597 -17.41 -19.99 -1.38
N VAL A 598 -17.63 -21.27 -1.05
CA VAL A 598 -17.41 -22.44 -1.91
C VAL A 598 -18.76 -23.12 -2.20
N THR A 599 -18.83 -23.90 -3.28
CA THR A 599 -20.02 -24.66 -3.68
C THR A 599 -19.77 -26.15 -3.48
N ARG A 600 -20.45 -26.79 -2.51
CA ARG A 600 -20.31 -28.25 -2.28
C ARG A 600 -21.02 -29.02 -3.39
N ILE A 601 -20.46 -30.15 -3.81
CA ILE A 601 -21.17 -31.07 -4.73
C ILE A 601 -22.32 -31.75 -3.97
N PRO A 602 -23.57 -31.68 -4.46
CA PRO A 602 -24.68 -32.39 -3.83
C PRO A 602 -24.51 -33.91 -3.93
N THR A 603 -24.87 -34.64 -2.86
CA THR A 603 -24.82 -36.12 -2.83
C THR A 603 -25.64 -36.78 -3.93
N ILE A 604 -26.75 -36.15 -4.36
CA ILE A 604 -27.56 -36.60 -5.51
C ILE A 604 -26.85 -36.45 -6.87
N SER A 605 -25.88 -35.55 -6.96
CA SER A 605 -25.09 -35.32 -8.18
C SER A 605 -23.80 -36.12 -8.22
N SER A 606 -23.14 -36.36 -7.08
CA SER A 606 -21.79 -36.95 -7.06
C SER A 606 -21.67 -38.28 -7.82
N PRO A 607 -22.59 -39.26 -7.69
CA PRO A 607 -22.54 -40.52 -8.46
C PRO A 607 -22.79 -40.37 -9.97
N ARG A 608 -23.15 -39.18 -10.45
CA ARG A 608 -23.39 -38.87 -11.88
C ARG A 608 -22.22 -38.11 -12.51
N LEU A 609 -21.18 -37.80 -11.74
CA LEU A 609 -19.99 -37.12 -12.21
C LEU A 609 -18.86 -38.13 -12.45
N ASN A 610 -18.15 -37.96 -13.56
CA ASN A 610 -17.01 -38.79 -13.92
C ASN A 610 -15.78 -38.32 -13.13
N TRP A 611 -15.62 -38.81 -11.91
CA TRP A 611 -14.49 -38.49 -11.05
C TRP A 611 -13.23 -39.24 -11.48
N GLU A 612 -12.17 -38.51 -11.82
CA GLU A 612 -10.84 -39.05 -12.15
C GLU A 612 -9.82 -38.70 -11.05
N PRO A 613 -9.07 -39.68 -10.49
CA PRO A 613 -7.90 -39.39 -9.66
C PRO A 613 -6.76 -38.86 -10.54
N VAL A 614 -6.05 -37.83 -10.06
CA VAL A 614 -4.97 -37.15 -10.79
C VAL A 614 -3.66 -37.15 -9.99
N PRO A 615 -3.11 -38.32 -9.60
CA PRO A 615 -1.95 -38.42 -8.72
C PRO A 615 -0.78 -37.55 -9.18
N CYS A 616 -0.20 -36.80 -8.25
CA CYS A 616 0.89 -35.86 -8.46
C CYS A 616 2.14 -36.36 -7.70
N LEU A 617 3.28 -36.45 -8.38
CA LEU A 617 4.53 -36.95 -7.82
C LEU A 617 5.23 -35.87 -6.97
N HIS A 618 6.19 -36.27 -6.14
CA HIS A 618 6.98 -35.34 -5.34
C HIS A 618 7.62 -34.25 -6.23
N GLY A 619 7.51 -32.98 -5.87
CA GLY A 619 8.06 -31.86 -6.65
C GLY A 619 7.28 -31.50 -7.92
N GLU A 620 6.18 -32.17 -8.25
CA GLU A 620 5.25 -31.69 -9.26
C GLU A 620 4.29 -30.63 -8.70
N ALA A 621 3.95 -29.65 -9.54
CA ALA A 621 2.91 -28.68 -9.33
C ALA A 621 1.70 -29.06 -10.20
N ARG A 622 0.56 -29.36 -9.56
CA ARG A 622 -0.74 -29.47 -10.23
C ARG A 622 -1.37 -28.09 -10.39
N PHE A 623 -1.77 -27.78 -11.61
CA PHE A 623 -2.62 -26.64 -11.96
C PHE A 623 -4.03 -27.16 -12.25
N THR A 624 -5.07 -26.46 -11.82
CA THR A 624 -6.48 -26.82 -12.08
C THR A 624 -7.34 -25.57 -12.28
N MET A 625 -8.18 -25.55 -13.32
CA MET A 625 -9.13 -24.47 -13.56
C MET A 625 -10.19 -24.39 -12.42
N PRO A 626 -10.48 -23.20 -11.86
CA PRO A 626 -11.21 -23.05 -10.59
C PRO A 626 -12.68 -23.48 -10.64
N GLN A 627 -13.27 -23.62 -11.82
CA GLN A 627 -14.63 -24.11 -12.05
C GLN A 627 -14.75 -25.65 -12.01
N ILE A 628 -13.63 -26.37 -11.94
CA ILE A 628 -13.61 -27.84 -11.92
C ILE A 628 -14.04 -28.36 -10.54
N PRO A 629 -15.06 -29.24 -10.47
CA PRO A 629 -15.35 -30.02 -9.28
C PRO A 629 -14.13 -30.85 -8.91
N HIS A 630 -13.65 -30.70 -7.67
CA HIS A 630 -12.49 -31.39 -7.17
C HIS A 630 -12.68 -31.84 -5.72
N GLY A 631 -11.87 -32.81 -5.30
CA GLY A 631 -12.04 -33.46 -4.01
C GLY A 631 -10.88 -34.35 -3.62
N ALA A 632 -11.06 -35.03 -2.50
CA ALA A 632 -10.18 -36.10 -2.03
C ALA A 632 -11.04 -37.25 -1.49
N GLN A 633 -10.51 -38.47 -1.52
CA GLN A 633 -11.11 -39.59 -0.80
C GLN A 633 -10.91 -39.40 0.72
N PRO A 634 -11.74 -40.06 1.55
CA PRO A 634 -11.45 -40.22 2.97
C PRO A 634 -10.07 -40.86 3.20
N ARG A 635 -9.50 -40.61 4.38
CA ARG A 635 -8.36 -41.37 4.90
C ARG A 635 -8.72 -42.86 5.00
N TYR A 636 -7.72 -43.72 4.97
CA TYR A 636 -7.90 -45.18 5.06
C TYR A 636 -6.67 -45.83 5.74
N PRO A 637 -6.83 -47.02 6.36
CA PRO A 637 -5.71 -47.75 6.96
C PRO A 637 -4.58 -47.97 5.95
N ASP A 638 -3.33 -47.92 6.41
CA ASP A 638 -2.14 -48.10 5.58
C ASP A 638 -1.99 -47.09 4.41
N MET A 639 -2.72 -45.97 4.41
CA MET A 639 -2.49 -44.92 3.42
C MET A 639 -1.07 -44.34 3.56
N PRO A 640 -0.32 -44.13 2.46
CA PRO A 640 0.98 -43.49 2.53
C PRO A 640 0.85 -42.05 3.00
N LYS A 641 1.93 -41.49 3.56
CA LYS A 641 2.03 -40.06 3.85
C LYS A 641 1.79 -39.25 2.57
N ARG A 642 0.96 -38.20 2.67
CA ARG A 642 0.74 -37.23 1.59
C ARG A 642 0.76 -35.82 2.13
N ARG A 643 1.81 -35.08 1.81
CA ARG A 643 1.98 -33.66 2.13
C ARG A 643 1.81 -32.83 0.86
N THR A 644 1.02 -31.77 0.96
CA THR A 644 0.83 -30.83 -0.16
C THR A 644 0.90 -29.38 0.28
N ILE A 645 1.51 -28.55 -0.58
CA ILE A 645 1.53 -27.09 -0.48
C ILE A 645 0.46 -26.53 -1.43
N LEU A 646 -0.22 -25.46 -1.03
CA LEU A 646 -1.34 -24.87 -1.79
C LEU A 646 -1.07 -23.40 -2.16
N PRO A 647 -0.23 -23.14 -3.18
CA PRO A 647 0.29 -21.81 -3.48
C PRO A 647 -0.57 -21.04 -4.48
N TRP A 648 -1.77 -20.66 -4.08
CA TRP A 648 -2.76 -20.11 -5.01
C TRP A 648 -2.35 -18.73 -5.55
N MET A 649 -2.04 -18.66 -6.84
CA MET A 649 -1.72 -17.39 -7.51
C MET A 649 -3.01 -16.63 -7.85
N SER A 650 -3.23 -15.54 -7.12
CA SER A 650 -4.35 -14.61 -7.29
C SER A 650 -4.01 -13.57 -8.35
N ARG A 651 -4.98 -13.19 -9.18
CA ARG A 651 -4.90 -11.95 -9.97
C ARG A 651 -4.84 -10.74 -9.04
N VAL A 652 -3.92 -9.82 -9.33
CA VAL A 652 -3.91 -8.45 -8.79
C VAL A 652 -4.51 -7.53 -9.85
N ALA A 653 -5.43 -6.65 -9.47
CA ALA A 653 -6.03 -5.68 -10.38
C ALA A 653 -5.04 -4.55 -10.77
N GLU A 654 -5.40 -3.76 -11.79
CA GLU A 654 -4.60 -2.65 -12.33
C GLU A 654 -4.30 -1.53 -11.32
N ASP A 655 -5.01 -1.47 -10.18
CA ASP A 655 -4.69 -0.57 -9.08
C ASP A 655 -3.48 -1.05 -8.23
N HIS A 656 -3.02 -2.29 -8.46
CA HIS A 656 -2.02 -3.05 -7.70
C HIS A 656 -2.39 -3.28 -6.21
N MET A 657 -3.68 -3.15 -5.86
CA MET A 657 -4.17 -3.21 -4.48
C MET A 657 -5.33 -4.20 -4.30
N THR A 658 -6.18 -4.36 -5.31
CA THR A 658 -7.41 -5.16 -5.27
C THR A 658 -7.17 -6.59 -5.75
N LEU A 659 -7.73 -7.56 -5.03
CA LEU A 659 -7.79 -8.98 -5.42
C LEU A 659 -9.22 -9.30 -5.88
N PRO A 660 -9.46 -9.74 -7.13
CA PRO A 660 -10.81 -10.09 -7.58
C PRO A 660 -11.36 -11.36 -6.91
N ASN A 661 -12.69 -11.46 -6.87
CA ASN A 661 -13.46 -12.56 -6.26
C ASN A 661 -13.35 -12.66 -4.72
N THR A 662 -12.78 -11.66 -4.03
CA THR A 662 -12.55 -11.69 -2.58
C THR A 662 -13.58 -10.89 -1.76
N ASP A 663 -14.85 -10.90 -2.18
CA ASP A 663 -15.93 -10.11 -1.55
C ASP A 663 -15.95 -10.24 -0.02
N ASN A 664 -15.64 -9.13 0.67
CA ASN A 664 -15.75 -8.95 2.12
C ASN A 664 -14.94 -9.92 3.00
N GLY A 665 -13.97 -10.68 2.45
CA GLY A 665 -13.28 -11.76 3.18
C GLY A 665 -11.75 -11.76 3.09
N ALA A 666 -11.19 -12.02 1.89
CA ALA A 666 -9.77 -12.37 1.75
C ALA A 666 -8.78 -11.20 1.92
N GLY A 667 -9.27 -9.95 1.85
CA GLY A 667 -8.49 -8.74 2.01
C GLY A 667 -7.89 -8.17 0.72
N THR A 668 -7.16 -7.07 0.86
CA THR A 668 -6.36 -6.43 -0.19
C THR A 668 -4.99 -7.10 -0.35
N VAL A 669 -4.26 -6.77 -1.42
CA VAL A 669 -2.82 -7.11 -1.55
C VAL A 669 -2.07 -6.76 -0.26
N GLN A 670 -2.29 -5.55 0.28
CA GLN A 670 -1.66 -5.09 1.51
C GLN A 670 -1.99 -5.95 2.74
N ASP A 671 -3.22 -6.45 2.86
CA ASP A 671 -3.61 -7.34 3.98
C ASP A 671 -2.83 -8.66 3.93
N VAL A 672 -2.67 -9.23 2.74
CA VAL A 672 -1.91 -10.47 2.50
C VAL A 672 -0.41 -10.25 2.76
N THR A 673 0.16 -9.15 2.24
CA THR A 673 1.55 -8.76 2.50
C THR A 673 1.82 -8.60 3.99
N LEU A 674 0.92 -7.93 4.73
CA LEU A 674 1.08 -7.75 6.18
C LEU A 674 1.02 -9.07 6.95
N ALA A 675 0.13 -9.99 6.58
CA ALA A 675 0.07 -11.32 7.15
C ALA A 675 1.40 -12.09 6.92
N ARG A 676 1.95 -12.01 5.70
CA ARG A 676 3.24 -12.63 5.33
C ARG A 676 4.43 -12.03 6.04
N VAL A 677 4.51 -10.70 6.17
CA VAL A 677 5.56 -9.99 6.94
C VAL A 677 5.51 -10.35 8.43
N ALA A 678 4.31 -10.54 8.98
CA ALA A 678 4.12 -11.00 10.35
C ALA A 678 4.32 -12.52 10.55
N CYS A 679 4.43 -13.29 9.46
CA CYS A 679 4.31 -14.76 9.43
C CYS A 679 3.07 -15.28 10.18
N MET A 680 1.93 -14.62 9.95
CA MET A 680 0.61 -14.95 10.51
C MET A 680 -0.33 -15.46 9.40
N PRO A 681 -1.40 -16.20 9.74
CA PRO A 681 -2.49 -16.48 8.81
C PRO A 681 -3.09 -15.17 8.23
N PRO A 682 -3.54 -15.17 6.97
CA PRO A 682 -4.38 -14.10 6.43
C PRO A 682 -5.76 -14.08 7.11
N LYS A 683 -6.54 -13.01 6.89
CA LYS A 683 -7.84 -12.80 7.55
C LYS A 683 -8.90 -13.85 7.18
N ALA A 684 -8.79 -14.43 5.99
CA ALA A 684 -9.64 -15.49 5.45
C ALA A 684 -8.85 -16.31 4.43
N THR A 685 -9.46 -17.35 3.86
CA THR A 685 -8.94 -18.00 2.64
C THR A 685 -9.07 -17.06 1.43
N GLN A 686 -8.43 -17.39 0.32
CA GLN A 686 -8.57 -16.68 -0.96
C GLN A 686 -10.04 -16.59 -1.43
N SER A 687 -10.84 -17.63 -1.17
CA SER A 687 -12.29 -17.68 -1.41
C SER A 687 -13.14 -16.88 -0.40
N GLY A 688 -12.51 -16.16 0.54
CA GLY A 688 -13.17 -15.35 1.56
C GLY A 688 -13.76 -16.12 2.74
N LYS A 689 -13.49 -17.42 2.88
CA LYS A 689 -13.95 -18.24 4.01
C LYS A 689 -13.11 -17.96 5.26
N PRO A 690 -13.69 -17.72 6.44
CA PRO A 690 -12.91 -17.57 7.68
C PRO A 690 -12.09 -18.83 7.99
N ILE A 691 -10.90 -18.64 8.56
CA ILE A 691 -9.98 -19.75 8.85
C ILE A 691 -10.22 -20.28 10.27
N TYR A 692 -11.35 -20.99 10.44
CA TYR A 692 -11.82 -21.50 11.73
C TYR A 692 -10.80 -22.39 12.47
N ASN A 693 -9.97 -23.14 11.73
CA ASN A 693 -8.99 -24.07 12.30
C ASN A 693 -7.66 -23.39 12.70
N SER A 694 -7.53 -22.07 12.52
CA SER A 694 -6.27 -21.34 12.76
C SER A 694 -6.46 -20.10 13.64
N HIS A 695 -7.20 -20.23 14.75
CA HIS A 695 -7.18 -19.24 15.84
C HIS A 695 -5.83 -19.27 16.58
N ILE A 696 -4.78 -18.90 15.85
CA ILE A 696 -3.38 -18.92 16.26
C ILE A 696 -3.09 -17.58 16.96
N PRO A 697 -2.81 -17.57 18.27
CA PRO A 697 -2.67 -16.33 19.04
C PRO A 697 -1.37 -15.57 18.74
N TYR A 698 -0.33 -16.25 18.23
CA TYR A 698 0.97 -15.68 17.89
C TYR A 698 1.67 -16.51 16.81
N ARG A 699 2.60 -15.88 16.07
CA ARG A 699 3.43 -16.52 15.03
C ARG A 699 4.14 -17.76 15.57
N PHE A 700 4.15 -18.86 14.82
CA PHE A 700 4.90 -20.05 15.18
C PHE A 700 6.40 -19.74 15.41
N PRO A 701 7.00 -20.08 16.57
CA PRO A 701 8.36 -19.65 16.92
C PRO A 701 9.45 -20.06 15.92
N GLY A 702 9.38 -21.30 15.41
CA GLY A 702 10.34 -21.82 14.42
C GLY A 702 10.19 -21.22 13.02
N CYS A 703 9.09 -20.52 12.72
CA CYS A 703 8.87 -19.92 11.41
C CYS A 703 9.88 -18.78 11.18
N VAL A 704 10.65 -18.86 10.10
CA VAL A 704 11.58 -17.80 9.66
C VAL A 704 11.15 -17.31 8.29
N ARG A 705 11.03 -15.98 8.13
CA ARG A 705 10.71 -15.37 6.84
C ARG A 705 11.94 -15.45 5.93
N LEU A 706 11.77 -15.98 4.71
CA LEU A 706 12.78 -15.84 3.65
C LEU A 706 12.84 -14.37 3.23
N ASP A 707 14.05 -13.85 3.04
CA ASP A 707 14.26 -12.52 2.47
C ASP A 707 14.01 -12.51 0.96
N SER A 708 14.01 -11.32 0.37
CA SER A 708 13.78 -11.11 -1.07
C SER A 708 14.71 -11.99 -1.90
N LEU A 709 14.12 -12.79 -2.81
CA LEU A 709 14.84 -13.62 -3.78
C LEU A 709 14.94 -12.96 -5.17
N GLY A 710 14.35 -11.79 -5.37
CA GLY A 710 14.25 -11.06 -6.63
C GLY A 710 13.16 -10.00 -6.60
N ALA A 711 13.14 -9.08 -7.54
CA ALA A 711 12.08 -8.08 -7.67
C ALA A 711 10.72 -8.73 -8.00
N LEU A 712 10.73 -9.70 -8.91
CA LEU A 712 9.59 -10.52 -9.28
C LEU A 712 9.07 -11.33 -8.09
N SER A 713 9.97 -11.94 -7.32
CA SER A 713 9.62 -12.61 -6.06
C SER A 713 8.96 -11.64 -5.08
N ASP A 714 9.50 -10.43 -4.89
CA ASP A 714 8.86 -9.41 -4.04
C ASP A 714 7.46 -9.01 -4.53
N ALA A 715 7.25 -8.92 -5.85
CA ALA A 715 5.95 -8.61 -6.44
C ALA A 715 4.93 -9.74 -6.18
N LEU A 716 5.35 -11.01 -6.32
CA LEU A 716 4.56 -12.19 -5.96
C LEU A 716 4.22 -12.27 -4.47
N LEU A 717 5.05 -11.68 -3.61
CA LEU A 717 4.78 -11.53 -2.18
C LEU A 717 3.98 -10.27 -1.81
N GLY A 718 3.68 -9.39 -2.77
CA GLY A 718 3.03 -8.10 -2.55
C GLY A 718 3.89 -7.08 -1.79
N LEU A 719 5.21 -7.28 -1.75
CA LEU A 719 6.21 -6.38 -1.15
C LEU A 719 6.64 -5.27 -2.12
N ARG A 720 6.43 -5.47 -3.42
CA ARG A 720 6.78 -4.56 -4.52
C ARG A 720 5.60 -4.44 -5.48
N ARG A 721 5.53 -3.33 -6.23
CA ARG A 721 4.49 -3.15 -7.26
C ARG A 721 4.94 -3.76 -8.59
N TRP A 722 3.98 -4.29 -9.35
CA TRP A 722 4.20 -4.86 -10.68
C TRP A 722 4.61 -3.82 -11.75
N ASP A 723 4.42 -2.52 -11.51
CA ASP A 723 4.88 -1.43 -12.38
C ASP A 723 6.28 -0.88 -11.99
N ALA A 724 6.95 -1.49 -11.02
CA ALA A 724 8.32 -1.13 -10.68
C ALA A 724 9.29 -1.57 -11.81
N PRO A 725 10.19 -0.71 -12.29
CA PRO A 725 11.03 -1.00 -13.47
C PRO A 725 11.79 -2.32 -13.38
N GLU A 726 12.30 -2.65 -12.19
CA GLU A 726 13.07 -3.87 -11.95
C GLU A 726 12.21 -5.15 -11.86
N VAL A 727 10.90 -5.02 -11.58
CA VAL A 727 9.96 -6.15 -11.75
C VAL A 727 9.69 -6.39 -13.22
N VAL A 728 9.48 -5.31 -13.99
CA VAL A 728 9.28 -5.40 -15.45
C VAL A 728 10.54 -5.98 -16.12
N GLU A 729 11.73 -5.59 -15.69
CA GLU A 729 13.00 -6.14 -16.19
C GLU A 729 13.12 -7.65 -15.93
N GLU A 730 12.86 -8.14 -14.71
CA GLU A 730 12.87 -9.58 -14.43
C GLU A 730 11.77 -10.34 -15.19
N GLN A 731 10.60 -9.74 -15.41
CA GLN A 731 9.57 -10.32 -16.28
C GLN A 731 10.01 -10.37 -17.76
N GLU A 732 10.66 -9.33 -18.29
CA GLU A 732 11.16 -9.29 -19.67
C GLU A 732 12.34 -10.24 -19.90
N ILE A 733 13.16 -10.51 -18.88
CA ILE A 733 14.16 -11.59 -18.93
C ILE A 733 13.45 -12.95 -19.02
N LEU A 734 12.52 -13.22 -18.10
CA LEU A 734 11.88 -14.53 -17.96
C LEU A 734 10.99 -14.92 -19.15
N PHE A 735 10.28 -13.95 -19.74
CA PHE A 735 9.44 -14.13 -20.93
C PHE A 735 10.16 -13.73 -22.23
N GLY A 736 11.41 -13.26 -22.17
CA GLY A 736 12.16 -12.77 -23.32
C GLY A 736 12.43 -13.85 -24.38
N GLU A 737 12.80 -13.41 -25.59
CA GLU A 737 13.24 -14.34 -26.64
C GLU A 737 14.64 -14.92 -26.37
N ASP A 738 15.44 -14.28 -25.49
CA ASP A 738 16.72 -14.80 -25.02
C ASP A 738 16.51 -15.85 -23.93
N ARG A 739 16.37 -17.11 -24.36
CA ARG A 739 16.09 -18.25 -23.50
C ARG A 739 17.29 -18.69 -22.65
N GLU A 740 18.52 -18.35 -23.04
CA GLU A 740 19.69 -18.64 -22.21
C GLU A 740 19.83 -17.62 -21.10
N ARG A 741 19.59 -16.31 -21.35
CA ARG A 741 19.53 -15.33 -20.24
C ARG A 741 18.38 -15.62 -19.28
N ALA A 742 17.25 -16.12 -19.78
CA ALA A 742 16.15 -16.60 -18.92
C ALA A 742 16.56 -17.82 -18.07
N ARG A 743 17.35 -18.75 -18.61
CA ARG A 743 17.90 -19.91 -17.87
C ARG A 743 18.87 -19.47 -16.78
N GLU A 744 19.85 -18.63 -17.10
CA GLU A 744 20.79 -18.05 -16.14
C GLU A 744 20.05 -17.41 -14.95
N PHE A 745 19.03 -16.60 -15.22
CA PHE A 745 18.19 -15.99 -14.18
C PHE A 745 17.50 -17.01 -13.27
N ILE A 746 16.96 -18.10 -13.83
CA ILE A 746 16.33 -19.18 -13.04
C ILE A 746 17.37 -19.91 -12.18
N GLU A 747 18.57 -20.17 -12.71
CA GLU A 747 19.67 -20.83 -11.98
C GLU A 747 20.22 -19.94 -10.85
N GLU A 748 20.54 -18.67 -11.14
CA GLU A 748 20.92 -17.65 -10.16
C GLU A 748 19.87 -17.56 -9.03
N TRP A 749 18.58 -17.56 -9.38
CA TRP A 749 17.48 -17.53 -8.41
C TRP A 749 17.45 -18.79 -7.54
N ARG A 750 17.56 -20.00 -8.12
CA ARG A 750 17.53 -21.28 -7.37
C ARG A 750 18.70 -21.43 -6.43
N GLU A 751 19.89 -20.96 -6.81
CA GLU A 751 21.03 -20.88 -5.90
C GLU A 751 20.76 -19.96 -4.71
N ASN A 752 20.24 -18.74 -4.97
CA ASN A 752 19.88 -17.78 -3.93
C ASN A 752 18.81 -18.35 -2.99
N ALA A 753 17.79 -18.99 -3.54
CA ALA A 753 16.73 -19.67 -2.82
C ALA A 753 17.28 -20.80 -1.91
N THR A 754 18.22 -21.60 -2.42
CA THR A 754 18.92 -22.65 -1.65
C THR A 754 19.72 -22.05 -0.48
N ARG A 755 20.52 -21.01 -0.73
CA ARG A 755 21.28 -20.30 0.31
C ARG A 755 20.36 -19.70 1.39
N ALA A 756 19.23 -19.12 0.98
CA ALA A 756 18.23 -18.54 1.87
C ALA A 756 17.54 -19.62 2.72
N ALA A 757 17.13 -20.74 2.12
CA ALA A 757 16.50 -21.87 2.81
C ALA A 757 17.40 -22.44 3.91
N LYS A 758 18.67 -22.76 3.60
CA LYS A 758 19.66 -23.26 4.57
C LYS A 758 19.81 -22.32 5.76
N LYS A 759 20.00 -21.02 5.49
CA LYS A 759 20.15 -19.99 6.53
C LYS A 759 18.89 -19.86 7.39
N ALA A 760 17.71 -19.87 6.79
CA ALA A 760 16.44 -19.77 7.49
C ALA A 760 16.19 -21.00 8.37
N PHE A 761 16.52 -22.19 7.88
CA PHE A 761 16.39 -23.45 8.59
C PHE A 761 17.23 -23.50 9.88
N GLU A 762 18.50 -23.13 9.81
CA GLU A 762 19.39 -23.06 10.98
C GLU A 762 19.02 -21.96 11.98
N ILE A 763 18.27 -20.93 11.56
CA ILE A 763 17.66 -19.95 12.46
C ILE A 763 16.37 -20.52 13.06
N GLY A 764 15.57 -21.23 12.27
CA GLY A 764 14.33 -21.89 12.68
C GLY A 764 14.58 -22.91 13.77
N LYS A 765 15.50 -23.85 13.54
CA LYS A 765 15.99 -24.85 14.52
C LYS A 765 16.28 -24.24 15.89
N ARG A 766 17.17 -23.24 15.94
CA ARG A 766 17.59 -22.58 17.19
C ARG A 766 16.49 -21.75 17.86
N THR A 767 15.53 -21.25 17.07
CA THR A 767 14.42 -20.42 17.59
C THR A 767 13.27 -21.28 18.09
N GLU A 768 13.02 -22.42 17.45
CA GLU A 768 12.10 -23.46 17.91
C GLU A 768 12.61 -24.05 19.24
N ILE A 769 13.88 -24.47 19.33
CA ILE A 769 14.48 -25.04 20.56
C ILE A 769 14.32 -24.05 21.73
N ARG A 770 14.58 -22.77 21.48
CA ARG A 770 14.40 -21.70 22.48
C ARG A 770 12.93 -21.47 22.85
N GLY A 771 12.01 -21.66 21.90
CA GLY A 771 10.58 -21.40 22.07
C GLY A 771 9.85 -22.50 22.83
N PHE A 772 10.28 -23.76 22.68
CA PHE A 772 9.60 -24.93 23.25
C PHE A 772 10.41 -25.69 24.31
N GLY A 773 11.73 -25.47 24.41
CA GLY A 773 12.54 -26.07 25.47
C GLY A 773 12.61 -27.58 25.35
N SER A 774 12.14 -28.31 26.38
CA SER A 774 12.06 -29.77 26.36
C SER A 774 11.14 -30.31 25.27
N ASP A 775 10.12 -29.55 24.88
CA ASP A 775 9.05 -30.01 23.98
C ASP A 775 9.41 -29.71 22.50
N SER A 776 10.70 -29.51 22.23
CA SER A 776 11.28 -29.18 20.92
C SER A 776 11.41 -30.42 20.05
N TYR A 777 10.93 -30.33 18.81
CA TYR A 777 11.09 -31.37 17.80
C TYR A 777 12.57 -31.73 17.55
N TRP A 778 13.49 -30.79 17.79
CA TRP A 778 14.94 -30.98 17.59
C TRP A 778 15.68 -31.51 18.83
N ILE A 779 14.97 -31.71 19.95
CA ILE A 779 15.49 -32.36 21.16
C ILE A 779 14.87 -33.76 21.31
N ASP A 780 13.61 -33.94 20.87
CA ASP A 780 12.92 -35.24 20.84
C ASP A 780 13.40 -36.18 19.71
N LYS A 781 14.19 -35.67 18.75
CA LYS A 781 14.73 -36.39 17.59
C LYS A 781 16.22 -36.73 17.73
#